data_AF-A0A834U6Q3-F1
#
_entry.id   AF-A0A834U6Q3-F1
#
_cell.length_a   1.000
_cell.length_b   1.000
_cell.length_c   1.000
_cell.angle_alpha   90.00
_cell.angle_beta   90.00
_cell.angle_gamma   90.00
#
_symmetry.space_group_name_H-M   'P 1'
#
loop_
_entity.id
_entity.type
_entity.pdbx_description
1 polymer ?
#
loop_
_entity_poly.entity_id
_entity_poly.type
_entity_poly.pdbx_seq_one_letter_code
_entity_poly.pdbx_strand_id
1 'polypeptide(L)'
;MNEIWISYVSLFAALCFLSVLKSNYAILQKSTLSTTISDDYNDLKQERNKFLHNVRQKPNIIVIIADDMGWNDVSFHGSNQIPTPNIDALAYNGVILNSHYVSPLCTPSRATLMTGKYPIRLGLQHSVLLHAEPRGLPLNETLLPQYLKKAGYVTHAVGKWHLGYYKKVYTPTYRGFDTFFGYYNGLQDYYTHNSADLSEPNALEGFDMRRNLSIAWDTLNKYSTDLFTEESVRLINSHDTKDPMFLYLAHLAPHSGNSNDLLQAPDEEIAKFGYINDPERRTYAAMVSKLDQSVGEVVAALRNRGMLENSIILFISDNGAPTIKTLSNHGSNYPFRGIKETPWEGAVRGVAAIWSPFIKKSKRVSNQLMSIADWLPTLLSAAGLDKSQLDKIDGLDLWETIAGNRTSPRSEILINIDDISNYAAIRSGDFKYITGNTGISDEWLGESGKPSEKSGFPPAYDPNQILQSKVGIAIAGVITAQEVMESRRRRSVGVEDYINKEFQRMMLTADQLLDLRKKSEIKCNIKKEDMIKCNALLAPCLFNIINDPCEMINLAGSKPHVLASLERAILKHRFNIVNPINQKLDDLANPLLHNNTWISWGDIENLNKTIELMNHLQNKNSVKYPGVLLAAIFILVSIFILGVITLFALACGKQYKIKNRRDPPKNKRNLIIVKNVNEIKRYSISDNEDQNNSTTKDFTMK
;
A
#
# COMPACT_ATOMS: atom_id res chain seq x y z
N MET A 1 32.37 69.19 -70.47
CA MET A 1 31.09 68.57 -70.04
C MET A 1 31.29 67.24 -69.26
N ASN A 2 32.45 67.03 -68.62
CA ASN A 2 32.82 65.73 -68.05
C ASN A 2 32.82 65.64 -66.50
N GLU A 3 32.48 66.71 -65.78
CA GLU A 3 32.49 66.67 -64.30
C GLU A 3 31.11 66.40 -63.67
N ILE A 4 30.03 66.60 -64.43
CA ILE A 4 28.66 66.37 -63.93
C ILE A 4 28.30 64.87 -64.00
N TRP A 5 28.77 64.13 -65.01
CA TRP A 5 28.48 62.69 -65.16
C TRP A 5 29.14 61.80 -64.08
N ILE A 6 30.34 62.15 -63.62
CA ILE A 6 31.08 61.37 -62.61
C ILE A 6 30.40 61.50 -61.23
N SER A 7 29.79 62.66 -60.95
CA SER A 7 29.06 62.88 -59.68
C SER A 7 27.73 62.11 -59.62
N TYR A 8 27.01 61.97 -60.74
CA TYR A 8 25.76 61.20 -60.77
C TYR A 8 25.98 59.68 -60.68
N VAL A 9 27.04 59.14 -61.30
CA VAL A 9 27.37 57.71 -61.21
C VAL A 9 27.82 57.33 -59.79
N SER A 10 28.56 58.22 -59.12
CA SER A 10 29.03 58.01 -57.75
C SER A 10 27.87 58.05 -56.73
N LEU A 11 26.90 58.95 -56.93
CA LEU A 11 25.71 59.05 -56.07
C LEU A 11 24.76 57.85 -56.27
N PHE A 12 24.60 57.38 -57.51
CA PHE A 12 23.77 56.22 -57.82
C PHE A 12 24.38 54.92 -57.27
N ALA A 13 25.70 54.76 -57.37
CA ALA A 13 26.41 53.63 -56.77
C ALA A 13 26.30 53.62 -55.23
N ALA A 14 26.42 54.79 -54.58
CA ALA A 14 26.26 54.91 -53.13
C ALA A 14 24.83 54.59 -52.66
N LEU A 15 23.80 55.03 -53.39
CA LEU A 15 22.39 54.75 -53.08
C LEU A 15 22.04 53.26 -53.28
N CYS A 16 22.59 52.61 -54.32
CA CYS A 16 22.45 51.16 -54.51
C CYS A 16 23.15 50.36 -53.41
N PHE A 17 24.33 50.79 -52.95
CA PHE A 17 25.05 50.13 -51.86
C PHE A 17 24.32 50.25 -50.51
N LEU A 18 23.73 51.41 -50.23
CA LEU A 18 22.89 51.65 -49.04
C LEU A 18 21.58 50.85 -49.06
N SER A 19 20.97 50.64 -50.23
CA SER A 19 19.78 49.80 -50.44
C SER A 19 20.07 48.31 -50.17
N VAL A 20 21.20 47.81 -50.67
CA VAL A 20 21.65 46.42 -50.46
C VAL A 20 22.04 46.19 -49.00
N LEU A 21 22.71 47.15 -48.36
CA LEU A 21 23.03 47.10 -46.92
C LEU A 21 21.77 47.12 -46.05
N LYS A 22 20.76 47.96 -46.35
CA LYS A 22 19.48 47.98 -45.61
C LYS A 22 18.72 46.66 -45.74
N SER A 23 18.68 46.07 -46.94
CA SER A 23 18.00 44.79 -47.17
C SER A 23 18.71 43.63 -46.47
N ASN A 24 20.05 43.59 -46.53
CA ASN A 24 20.83 42.55 -45.86
C ASN A 24 20.82 42.69 -44.33
N TYR A 25 20.81 43.91 -43.79
CA TYR A 25 20.71 44.16 -42.34
C TYR A 25 19.33 43.77 -41.79
N ALA A 26 18.25 44.02 -42.55
CA ALA A 26 16.89 43.61 -42.18
C ALA A 26 16.68 42.07 -42.26
N ILE A 27 17.33 41.40 -43.22
CA ILE A 27 17.30 39.94 -43.34
C ILE A 27 18.13 39.27 -42.24
N LEU A 28 19.32 39.82 -41.91
CA LEU A 28 20.14 39.36 -40.80
C LEU A 28 19.45 39.56 -39.45
N GLN A 29 18.78 40.71 -39.21
CA GLN A 29 17.98 40.91 -37.99
C GLN A 29 16.78 39.96 -37.92
N LYS A 30 16.05 39.71 -39.01
CA LYS A 30 14.92 38.76 -39.00
C LYS A 30 15.38 37.32 -38.77
N SER A 31 16.49 36.89 -39.36
CA SER A 31 16.98 35.52 -39.18
C SER A 31 17.56 35.30 -37.78
N THR A 32 18.37 36.24 -37.25
CA THR A 32 18.89 36.17 -35.88
C THR A 32 17.81 36.35 -34.84
N LEU A 33 16.84 37.26 -35.01
CA LEU A 33 15.73 37.41 -34.06
C LEU A 33 14.79 36.20 -34.09
N SER A 34 14.56 35.59 -35.25
CA SER A 34 13.74 34.36 -35.35
C SER A 34 14.43 33.12 -34.78
N THR A 35 15.76 33.01 -34.91
CA THR A 35 16.53 31.92 -34.28
C THR A 35 16.67 32.14 -32.78
N THR A 36 16.98 33.36 -32.34
CA THR A 36 17.07 33.71 -30.90
C THR A 36 15.72 33.54 -30.20
N ILE A 37 14.59 33.92 -30.81
CA ILE A 37 13.24 33.69 -30.24
C ILE A 37 12.87 32.19 -30.26
N SER A 38 13.28 31.44 -31.29
CA SER A 38 13.07 29.98 -31.35
C SER A 38 13.88 29.26 -30.27
N ASP A 39 15.14 29.66 -30.08
CA ASP A 39 16.06 29.06 -29.12
C ASP A 39 15.69 29.48 -27.70
N ASP A 40 15.36 30.75 -27.43
CA ASP A 40 14.79 31.19 -26.14
C ASP A 40 13.44 30.52 -25.86
N TYR A 41 12.58 30.30 -26.87
CA TYR A 41 11.31 29.59 -26.65
C TYR A 41 11.52 28.11 -26.36
N ASN A 42 12.50 27.47 -26.99
CA ASN A 42 12.85 26.07 -26.73
C ASN A 42 13.56 25.91 -25.39
N ASP A 43 14.45 26.83 -25.02
CA ASP A 43 15.11 26.88 -23.71
C ASP A 43 14.12 27.24 -22.60
N LEU A 44 13.20 28.20 -22.81
CA LEU A 44 12.12 28.47 -21.87
C LEU A 44 11.12 27.32 -21.79
N LYS A 45 10.87 26.58 -22.87
CA LYS A 45 10.04 25.36 -22.85
C LYS A 45 10.78 24.22 -22.16
N GLN A 46 12.09 24.13 -22.29
CA GLN A 46 12.93 23.13 -21.64
C GLN A 46 13.14 23.45 -20.16
N GLU A 47 13.36 24.70 -19.78
CA GLU A 47 13.38 25.21 -18.41
C GLU A 47 12.00 25.17 -17.77
N ARG A 48 10.93 25.53 -18.48
CA ARG A 48 9.55 25.34 -18.00
C ARG A 48 9.21 23.87 -17.87
N ASN A 49 9.64 23.01 -18.79
CA ASN A 49 9.45 21.56 -18.65
C ASN A 49 10.31 21.04 -17.50
N LYS A 50 11.54 21.51 -17.29
CA LYS A 50 12.41 21.16 -16.16
C LYS A 50 11.88 21.71 -14.83
N PHE A 51 11.23 22.86 -14.83
CA PHE A 51 10.54 23.48 -13.69
C PHE A 51 9.20 22.78 -13.41
N LEU A 52 8.38 22.47 -14.42
CA LEU A 52 7.15 21.68 -14.30
C LEU A 52 7.45 20.20 -13.97
N HIS A 53 8.62 19.69 -14.33
CA HIS A 53 9.13 18.37 -13.95
C HIS A 53 9.69 18.38 -12.52
N ASN A 54 10.35 19.47 -12.10
CA ASN A 54 10.77 19.72 -10.72
C ASN A 54 9.61 20.11 -9.77
N VAL A 55 8.45 20.49 -10.30
CA VAL A 55 7.22 20.84 -9.55
C VAL A 55 6.07 19.89 -9.92
N ARG A 56 6.37 18.64 -10.28
CA ARG A 56 5.41 17.56 -9.99
C ARG A 56 5.69 17.12 -8.56
N GLN A 57 4.88 17.63 -7.63
CA GLN A 57 4.85 17.06 -6.28
C GLN A 57 4.69 15.55 -6.40
N LYS A 58 5.55 14.80 -5.71
CA LYS A 58 5.46 13.34 -5.64
C LYS A 58 4.03 12.96 -5.23
N PRO A 59 3.41 11.96 -5.88
CA PRO A 59 2.04 11.60 -5.57
C PRO A 59 1.94 10.96 -4.19
N ASN A 60 0.83 11.17 -3.51
CA ASN A 60 0.48 10.33 -2.37
C ASN A 60 0.27 8.89 -2.85
N ILE A 61 0.70 7.91 -2.08
CA ILE A 61 0.56 6.49 -2.39
C ILE A 61 -0.29 5.85 -1.30
N ILE A 62 -1.43 5.31 -1.69
CA ILE A 62 -2.38 4.66 -0.79
C ILE A 62 -2.52 3.22 -1.24
N VAL A 63 -2.08 2.28 -0.41
CA VAL A 63 -2.19 0.84 -0.65
C VAL A 63 -3.20 0.29 0.33
N ILE A 64 -4.34 -0.18 -0.20
CA ILE A 64 -5.42 -0.81 0.55
C ILE A 64 -5.34 -2.32 0.30
N ILE A 65 -5.27 -3.10 1.36
CA ILE A 65 -5.16 -4.56 1.29
C ILE A 65 -6.34 -5.20 2.00
N ALA A 66 -7.05 -6.06 1.28
CA ALA A 66 -8.03 -6.99 1.82
C ALA A 66 -7.32 -8.31 2.20
N ASP A 67 -7.69 -8.90 3.33
CA ASP A 67 -7.08 -10.12 3.85
C ASP A 67 -8.03 -11.30 3.58
N ASP A 68 -7.57 -12.30 2.84
CA ASP A 68 -8.39 -13.48 2.43
C ASP A 68 -9.61 -13.18 1.54
N MET A 69 -9.59 -12.09 0.77
CA MET A 69 -10.65 -11.79 -0.20
C MET A 69 -10.52 -12.65 -1.46
N GLY A 70 -11.55 -13.44 -1.74
CA GLY A 70 -11.61 -14.30 -2.93
C GLY A 70 -11.96 -13.54 -4.21
N TRP A 71 -11.65 -14.16 -5.35
CA TRP A 71 -11.87 -13.56 -6.67
C TRP A 71 -13.32 -13.09 -6.89
N ASN A 72 -14.30 -13.85 -6.45
CA ASN A 72 -15.72 -13.59 -6.69
C ASN A 72 -16.41 -12.73 -5.62
N ASP A 73 -15.63 -12.15 -4.72
CA ASP A 73 -16.14 -11.38 -3.58
C ASP A 73 -16.23 -9.88 -3.83
N VAL A 74 -15.77 -9.43 -5.01
CA VAL A 74 -15.99 -8.07 -5.52
C VAL A 74 -16.98 -8.10 -6.69
N SER A 75 -17.93 -7.17 -6.70
CA SER A 75 -18.99 -7.19 -7.71
C SER A 75 -18.51 -6.86 -9.12
N PHE A 76 -17.36 -6.18 -9.26
CA PHE A 76 -16.78 -5.91 -10.58
C PHE A 76 -16.26 -7.16 -11.31
N HIS A 77 -16.12 -8.31 -10.64
CA HIS A 77 -15.77 -9.59 -11.30
C HIS A 77 -16.99 -10.39 -11.79
N GLY A 78 -18.21 -9.84 -11.70
CA GLY A 78 -19.41 -10.45 -12.28
C GLY A 78 -20.37 -11.07 -11.25
N SER A 79 -19.99 -11.12 -9.97
CA SER A 79 -20.89 -11.50 -8.88
C SER A 79 -21.90 -10.39 -8.58
N ASN A 80 -23.17 -10.77 -8.36
CA ASN A 80 -24.21 -9.85 -7.85
C ASN A 80 -24.40 -9.98 -6.33
N GLN A 81 -23.76 -10.98 -5.71
CA GLN A 81 -24.09 -11.37 -4.35
C GLN A 81 -23.65 -10.36 -3.30
N ILE A 82 -22.44 -9.81 -3.46
CA ILE A 82 -21.85 -8.84 -2.52
C ILE A 82 -21.59 -7.56 -3.31
N PRO A 83 -22.44 -6.51 -3.18
CA PRO A 83 -22.19 -5.23 -3.81
C PRO A 83 -20.98 -4.53 -3.18
N THR A 84 -20.04 -4.08 -4.02
CA THR A 84 -18.85 -3.33 -3.59
C THR A 84 -18.74 -1.99 -4.34
N PRO A 85 -19.70 -1.06 -4.15
CA PRO A 85 -19.83 0.11 -5.02
C PRO A 85 -18.66 1.11 -4.97
N ASN A 86 -17.91 1.19 -3.87
CA ASN A 86 -16.74 2.06 -3.77
C ASN A 86 -15.50 1.42 -4.41
N ILE A 87 -15.27 0.13 -4.15
CA ILE A 87 -14.19 -0.64 -4.80
C ILE A 87 -14.43 -0.73 -6.31
N ASP A 88 -15.66 -1.00 -6.73
CA ASP A 88 -16.05 -1.03 -8.15
C ASP A 88 -15.81 0.33 -8.81
N ALA A 89 -16.20 1.43 -8.17
CA ALA A 89 -15.98 2.78 -8.71
C ALA A 89 -14.48 3.09 -8.88
N LEU A 90 -13.64 2.67 -7.93
CA LEU A 90 -12.19 2.78 -8.03
C LEU A 90 -11.67 1.99 -9.24
N ALA A 91 -12.11 0.73 -9.36
CA ALA A 91 -11.70 -0.21 -10.39
C ALA A 91 -12.09 0.26 -11.80
N TYR A 92 -13.35 0.62 -12.01
CA TYR A 92 -13.84 1.03 -13.33
C TYR A 92 -13.32 2.39 -13.79
N ASN A 93 -13.02 3.30 -12.86
CA ASN A 93 -12.35 4.55 -13.23
C ASN A 93 -10.84 4.38 -13.44
N GLY A 94 -10.26 3.29 -12.93
CA GLY A 94 -8.84 2.98 -12.96
C GLY A 94 -8.49 1.90 -13.97
N VAL A 95 -7.71 0.91 -13.53
CA VAL A 95 -7.35 -0.29 -14.29
C VAL A 95 -7.63 -1.50 -13.40
N ILE A 96 -8.49 -2.40 -13.88
CA ILE A 96 -8.69 -3.74 -13.29
C ILE A 96 -7.54 -4.64 -13.74
N LEU A 97 -6.88 -5.34 -12.83
CA LEU A 97 -5.72 -6.18 -13.10
C LEU A 97 -6.13 -7.65 -13.08
N ASN A 98 -6.69 -8.12 -14.19
CA ASN A 98 -7.25 -9.46 -14.30
C ASN A 98 -6.20 -10.59 -14.18
N SER A 99 -4.91 -10.31 -14.35
CA SER A 99 -3.82 -11.30 -14.29
C SER A 99 -2.74 -10.91 -13.27
N HIS A 100 -3.19 -10.45 -12.09
CA HIS A 100 -2.36 -10.15 -10.92
C HIS A 100 -2.19 -11.38 -10.02
N TYR A 101 -0.95 -11.66 -9.61
CA TYR A 101 -0.61 -12.82 -8.79
C TYR A 101 0.04 -12.44 -7.47
N VAL A 102 -0.36 -13.18 -6.44
CA VAL A 102 0.11 -13.09 -5.06
C VAL A 102 0.66 -14.45 -4.61
N SER A 103 1.26 -14.50 -3.43
CA SER A 103 1.56 -15.80 -2.78
C SER A 103 0.26 -16.39 -2.20
N PRO A 104 0.18 -17.71 -1.96
CA PRO A 104 -1.05 -18.34 -1.49
C PRO A 104 -1.37 -18.07 0.00
N LEU A 105 -0.56 -17.25 0.69
CA LEU A 105 -0.60 -17.01 2.13
C LEU A 105 -0.18 -15.56 2.47
N CYS A 106 -0.64 -15.08 3.63
CA CYS A 106 -0.52 -13.69 4.08
C CYS A 106 0.94 -13.21 4.22
N THR A 107 1.74 -13.80 5.12
CA THR A 107 3.13 -13.39 5.38
C THR A 107 3.97 -13.39 4.08
N PRO A 108 3.99 -14.47 3.27
CA PRO A 108 4.72 -14.49 2.00
C PRO A 108 4.33 -13.34 1.06
N SER A 109 3.04 -13.07 0.88
CA SER A 109 2.56 -11.97 0.04
C SER A 109 2.97 -10.61 0.55
N ARG A 110 2.79 -10.35 1.85
CA ARG A 110 3.16 -9.07 2.49
C ARG A 110 4.67 -8.84 2.45
N ALA A 111 5.47 -9.87 2.65
CA ALA A 111 6.92 -9.79 2.54
C ALA A 111 7.34 -9.45 1.11
N THR A 112 6.71 -10.10 0.12
CA THR A 112 6.96 -9.87 -1.30
C THR A 112 6.58 -8.45 -1.72
N LEU A 113 5.44 -7.93 -1.25
CA LEU A 113 5.03 -6.54 -1.48
C LEU A 113 6.07 -5.54 -0.95
N MET A 114 6.57 -5.77 0.27
CA MET A 114 7.48 -4.84 0.93
C MET A 114 8.89 -4.85 0.33
N THR A 115 9.33 -5.98 -0.22
CA THR A 115 10.72 -6.19 -0.65
C THR A 115 10.91 -6.33 -2.16
N GLY A 116 9.84 -6.60 -2.91
CA GLY A 116 9.92 -6.98 -4.32
C GLY A 116 10.61 -8.32 -4.56
N LYS A 117 10.80 -9.16 -3.52
CA LYS A 117 11.48 -10.45 -3.58
C LYS A 117 10.52 -11.59 -3.30
N TYR A 118 10.66 -12.70 -4.01
CA TYR A 118 9.89 -13.90 -3.74
C TYR A 118 10.21 -14.48 -2.36
N PRO A 119 9.26 -15.21 -1.73
CA PRO A 119 9.44 -15.79 -0.40
C PRO A 119 10.70 -16.69 -0.29
N ILE A 120 11.02 -17.39 -1.39
CA ILE A 120 12.20 -18.26 -1.50
C ILE A 120 13.54 -17.51 -1.40
N ARG A 121 13.56 -16.18 -1.54
CA ARG A 121 14.76 -15.35 -1.33
C ARG A 121 14.91 -14.88 0.12
N LEU A 122 13.85 -15.01 0.89
CA LEU A 122 13.71 -14.46 2.24
C LEU A 122 13.71 -15.54 3.32
N GLY A 123 13.68 -16.82 2.94
CA GLY A 123 13.46 -17.94 3.87
C GLY A 123 12.02 -18.03 4.37
N LEU A 124 11.07 -17.37 3.68
CA LEU A 124 9.65 -17.27 4.06
C LEU A 124 8.73 -18.14 3.19
N GLN A 125 9.29 -19.12 2.47
CA GLN A 125 8.53 -20.00 1.57
C GLN A 125 7.67 -21.05 2.27
N HIS A 126 7.93 -21.35 3.55
CA HIS A 126 7.21 -22.36 4.31
C HIS A 126 6.32 -21.72 5.39
N SER A 127 5.00 -21.84 5.20
CA SER A 127 3.97 -21.32 6.10
C SER A 127 4.05 -19.80 6.34
N VAL A 128 3.34 -19.31 7.37
CA VAL A 128 3.35 -17.92 7.83
C VAL A 128 4.25 -17.74 9.06
N LEU A 129 4.40 -16.49 9.52
CA LEU A 129 4.98 -16.21 10.84
C LEU A 129 3.93 -16.49 11.91
N LEU A 130 4.26 -17.34 12.88
CA LEU A 130 3.39 -17.67 14.01
C LEU A 130 3.60 -16.71 15.18
N HIS A 131 2.63 -16.66 16.10
CA HIS A 131 2.59 -15.65 17.16
C HIS A 131 3.79 -15.71 18.08
N ALA A 132 4.14 -16.90 18.56
CA ALA A 132 5.25 -17.13 19.50
C ALA A 132 6.58 -17.44 18.80
N GLU A 133 6.68 -17.23 17.48
CA GLU A 133 7.88 -17.59 16.73
C GLU A 133 8.94 -16.47 16.80
N PRO A 134 10.17 -16.73 17.28
CA PRO A 134 11.19 -15.70 17.48
C PRO A 134 11.92 -15.31 16.18
N ARG A 135 11.16 -14.99 15.13
CA ARG A 135 11.68 -14.51 13.84
C ARG A 135 10.77 -13.46 13.21
N GLY A 136 11.21 -12.93 12.07
CA GLY A 136 10.46 -11.98 11.27
C GLY A 136 11.13 -11.78 9.92
N LEU A 137 10.61 -10.83 9.13
CA LEU A 137 11.22 -10.46 7.85
C LEU A 137 12.69 -10.08 8.06
N PRO A 138 13.65 -10.63 7.29
CA PRO A 138 15.08 -10.38 7.50
C PRO A 138 15.41 -8.87 7.58
N LEU A 139 16.27 -8.50 8.53
CA LEU A 139 16.58 -7.09 8.85
C LEU A 139 17.51 -6.43 7.83
N ASN A 140 18.19 -7.22 7.00
CA ASN A 140 19.03 -6.75 5.90
C ASN A 140 18.21 -6.33 4.66
N GLU A 141 16.89 -6.53 4.68
CA GLU A 141 16.00 -6.12 3.60
C GLU A 141 15.54 -4.66 3.78
N THR A 142 15.76 -3.86 2.74
CA THR A 142 15.20 -2.50 2.66
C THR A 142 13.78 -2.57 2.10
N LEU A 143 12.83 -2.01 2.84
CA LEU A 143 11.40 -2.10 2.53
C LEU A 143 10.90 -0.89 1.75
N LEU A 144 9.80 -1.07 1.01
CA LEU A 144 9.04 0.00 0.35
C LEU A 144 8.91 1.29 1.19
N PRO A 145 8.40 1.27 2.44
CA PRO A 145 8.32 2.47 3.28
C PRO A 145 9.68 3.12 3.54
N GLN A 146 10.78 2.36 3.64
CA GLN A 146 12.11 2.94 3.85
C GLN A 146 12.62 3.68 2.61
N TYR A 147 12.38 3.13 1.41
CA TYR A 147 12.67 3.83 0.15
C TYR A 147 11.85 5.12 0.03
N LEU A 148 10.55 5.07 0.32
CA LEU A 148 9.65 6.22 0.26
C LEU A 148 10.03 7.28 1.31
N LYS A 149 10.32 6.88 2.55
CA LYS A 149 10.76 7.79 3.62
C LYS A 149 12.05 8.53 3.24
N LYS A 150 13.03 7.83 2.66
CA LYS A 150 14.25 8.45 2.12
C LYS A 150 13.96 9.47 1.01
N ALA A 151 12.88 9.25 0.26
CA ALA A 151 12.39 10.19 -0.75
C ALA A 151 11.51 11.32 -0.18
N GLY A 152 11.38 11.45 1.14
CA GLY A 152 10.64 12.52 1.81
C GLY A 152 9.15 12.23 1.99
N TYR A 153 8.72 10.97 1.89
CA TYR A 153 7.35 10.59 2.26
C TYR A 153 7.18 10.53 3.77
N VAL A 154 6.01 10.97 4.24
CA VAL A 154 5.50 10.61 5.57
C VAL A 154 4.80 9.27 5.44
N THR A 155 5.25 8.28 6.21
CA THR A 155 4.84 6.88 6.03
C THR A 155 3.96 6.40 7.19
N HIS A 156 2.77 5.91 6.88
CA HIS A 156 1.81 5.41 7.86
C HIS A 156 1.42 3.96 7.55
N ALA A 157 1.38 3.11 8.56
CA ALA A 157 0.81 1.77 8.48
C ALA A 157 -0.44 1.68 9.39
N VAL A 158 -1.52 1.14 8.86
CA VAL A 158 -2.77 0.93 9.57
C VAL A 158 -3.26 -0.51 9.34
N GLY A 159 -3.57 -1.23 10.41
CA GLY A 159 -4.06 -2.62 10.39
C GLY A 159 -2.97 -3.69 10.52
N LYS A 160 -3.08 -4.79 9.77
CA LYS A 160 -2.26 -6.01 9.91
C LYS A 160 -0.81 -5.81 9.46
N TRP A 161 0.14 -6.17 10.33
CA TRP A 161 1.57 -6.21 9.96
C TRP A 161 2.01 -7.57 9.42
N HIS A 162 1.98 -8.61 10.25
CA HIS A 162 2.30 -10.02 9.93
C HIS A 162 3.68 -10.27 9.29
N LEU A 163 4.68 -9.44 9.64
CA LEU A 163 6.08 -9.57 9.21
C LEU A 163 7.07 -9.70 10.38
N GLY A 164 6.55 -10.11 11.53
CA GLY A 164 7.30 -10.43 12.75
C GLY A 164 7.36 -9.26 13.73
N TYR A 165 7.42 -9.59 15.02
CA TYR A 165 7.38 -8.59 16.09
C TYR A 165 8.09 -9.03 17.38
N TYR A 166 8.71 -10.22 17.42
CA TYR A 166 9.33 -10.76 18.64
C TYR A 166 10.39 -9.81 19.25
N LYS A 167 11.00 -8.95 18.43
CA LYS A 167 11.77 -7.76 18.84
C LYS A 167 11.24 -6.52 18.17
N LYS A 168 11.37 -5.35 18.82
CA LYS A 168 10.93 -4.04 18.31
C LYS A 168 11.46 -3.73 16.91
N VAL A 169 12.68 -4.14 16.60
CA VAL A 169 13.30 -3.96 15.27
C VAL A 169 12.52 -4.60 14.12
N TYR A 170 11.64 -5.56 14.38
CA TYR A 170 10.76 -6.16 13.37
C TYR A 170 9.41 -5.44 13.23
N THR A 171 9.04 -4.57 14.17
CA THR A 171 7.75 -3.85 14.15
C THR A 171 7.73 -2.74 13.10
N PRO A 172 6.55 -2.30 12.61
CA PRO A 172 6.42 -1.35 11.51
C PRO A 172 7.21 -0.04 11.70
N THR A 173 7.23 0.49 12.92
CA THR A 173 7.90 1.77 13.25
C THR A 173 9.43 1.70 13.14
N TYR A 174 10.01 0.50 13.24
CA TYR A 174 11.44 0.26 12.99
C TYR A 174 11.72 -0.19 11.55
N ARG A 175 10.68 -0.42 10.76
CA ARG A 175 10.75 -0.95 9.39
C ARG A 175 10.32 0.07 8.34
N GLY A 176 10.40 1.36 8.67
CA GLY A 176 10.26 2.47 7.73
C GLY A 176 8.98 3.29 7.86
N PHE A 177 8.03 2.88 8.71
CA PHE A 177 6.82 3.64 8.98
C PHE A 177 7.06 4.69 10.08
N ASP A 178 6.63 5.93 9.86
CA ASP A 178 6.63 6.99 10.87
C ASP A 178 5.58 6.73 11.96
N THR A 179 4.42 6.20 11.57
CA THR A 179 3.36 5.83 12.53
C THR A 179 2.76 4.46 12.21
N PHE A 180 2.26 3.81 13.26
CA PHE A 180 1.52 2.55 13.16
C PHE A 180 0.27 2.58 14.03
N PHE A 181 -0.84 2.04 13.52
CA PHE A 181 -2.02 1.72 14.33
C PHE A 181 -2.64 0.41 13.83
N GLY A 182 -2.65 -0.63 14.65
CA GLY A 182 -3.07 -1.95 14.20
C GLY A 182 -2.47 -3.07 15.04
N TYR A 183 -2.34 -4.25 14.46
CA TYR A 183 -1.92 -5.47 15.14
C TYR A 183 -0.75 -6.15 14.44
N TYR A 184 0.02 -6.95 15.19
CA TYR A 184 1.25 -7.55 14.68
C TYR A 184 1.06 -8.94 14.06
N ASN A 185 0.14 -9.74 14.62
CA ASN A 185 -0.07 -11.14 14.26
C ASN A 185 -0.87 -11.35 12.97
N GLY A 186 -1.14 -12.61 12.64
CA GLY A 186 -1.79 -13.02 11.40
C GLY A 186 -3.30 -12.92 11.37
N LEU A 187 -3.94 -12.83 12.53
CA LEU A 187 -5.39 -12.72 12.71
C LEU A 187 -5.67 -12.05 14.07
N GLN A 188 -6.91 -11.65 14.30
CA GLN A 188 -7.42 -11.32 15.63
C GLN A 188 -8.96 -11.36 15.59
N ASP A 189 -9.58 -11.39 16.76
CA ASP A 189 -11.00 -11.08 16.92
C ASP A 189 -11.28 -9.60 16.56
N TYR A 190 -12.39 -9.33 15.89
CA TYR A 190 -12.71 -8.02 15.34
C TYR A 190 -13.05 -6.98 16.40
N TYR A 191 -13.49 -7.37 17.60
CA TYR A 191 -14.00 -6.46 18.64
C TYR A 191 -13.12 -6.45 19.89
N THR A 192 -12.71 -7.62 20.36
CA THR A 192 -11.85 -7.78 21.54
C THR A 192 -10.38 -7.53 21.20
N HIS A 193 -10.00 -7.69 19.92
CA HIS A 193 -8.62 -7.60 19.42
C HIS A 193 -7.67 -8.60 20.09
N ASN A 194 -8.22 -9.67 20.67
CA ASN A 194 -7.44 -10.81 21.07
C ASN A 194 -7.05 -11.64 19.85
N SER A 195 -5.80 -12.08 19.83
CA SER A 195 -5.27 -12.95 18.79
C SER A 195 -4.91 -14.29 19.41
N ALA A 196 -5.50 -15.37 18.88
CA ALA A 196 -5.22 -16.73 19.32
C ALA A 196 -4.22 -17.42 18.38
N ASP A 197 -3.21 -18.09 18.97
CA ASP A 197 -2.30 -18.96 18.25
C ASP A 197 -2.96 -20.32 18.00
N LEU A 198 -3.56 -20.48 16.82
CA LEU A 198 -4.30 -21.68 16.45
C LEU A 198 -3.41 -22.84 15.99
N SER A 199 -2.08 -22.73 16.14
CA SER A 199 -1.14 -23.80 15.75
C SER A 199 -1.07 -24.95 16.78
N GLU A 200 -1.54 -24.75 18.01
CA GLU A 200 -1.45 -25.73 19.11
C GLU A 200 -2.82 -25.99 19.78
N PRO A 201 -3.06 -27.20 20.36
CA PRO A 201 -4.33 -27.55 21.00
C PRO A 201 -4.74 -26.66 22.19
N ASN A 202 -3.76 -26.06 22.87
CA ASN A 202 -3.94 -25.09 23.95
C ASN A 202 -3.54 -23.71 23.45
N ALA A 203 -4.28 -23.19 22.48
CA ALA A 203 -3.99 -21.92 21.83
C ALA A 203 -3.75 -20.81 22.86
N LEU A 204 -2.55 -20.22 22.82
CA LEU A 204 -2.26 -19.02 23.59
C LEU A 204 -3.07 -17.87 23.00
N GLU A 205 -3.76 -17.11 23.84
CA GLU A 205 -4.56 -15.97 23.44
C GLU A 205 -4.11 -14.73 24.21
N GLY A 206 -4.04 -13.61 23.52
CA GLY A 206 -3.72 -12.32 24.12
C GLY A 206 -4.11 -11.16 23.23
N PHE A 207 -4.25 -9.99 23.84
CA PHE A 207 -4.55 -8.75 23.14
C PHE A 207 -3.42 -8.34 22.21
N ASP A 208 -3.74 -7.93 20.99
CA ASP A 208 -2.78 -7.47 19.98
C ASP A 208 -3.26 -6.21 19.26
N MET A 209 -3.53 -5.11 19.95
CA MET A 209 -3.75 -3.81 19.29
C MET A 209 -2.74 -2.77 19.74
N ARG A 210 -2.23 -1.99 18.79
CA ARG A 210 -1.12 -1.05 19.00
C ARG A 210 -1.40 0.33 18.43
N ARG A 211 -0.85 1.32 19.11
CA ARG A 211 -0.55 2.64 18.57
C ARG A 211 0.96 2.86 18.70
N ASN A 212 1.66 2.80 17.58
CA ASN A 212 3.11 2.67 17.49
C ASN A 212 3.60 1.45 18.29
N LEU A 213 4.29 1.67 19.40
CA LEU A 213 4.76 0.62 20.31
C LEU A 213 3.87 0.47 21.55
N SER A 214 2.94 1.39 21.77
CA SER A 214 2.03 1.36 22.92
C SER A 214 0.85 0.46 22.62
N ILE A 215 0.37 -0.24 23.64
CA ILE A 215 -0.84 -1.06 23.55
C ILE A 215 -2.09 -0.17 23.65
N ALA A 216 -3.05 -0.39 22.76
CA ALA A 216 -4.20 0.47 22.53
C ALA A 216 -5.48 -0.12 23.15
N TRP A 217 -5.53 -0.21 24.49
CA TRP A 217 -6.70 -0.75 25.20
C TRP A 217 -8.00 0.03 24.97
N ASP A 218 -7.91 1.29 24.53
CA ASP A 218 -9.03 2.15 24.18
C ASP A 218 -9.84 1.65 22.96
N THR A 219 -9.36 0.64 22.25
CA THR A 219 -10.03 0.03 21.09
C THR A 219 -10.97 -1.10 21.44
N LEU A 220 -10.97 -1.58 22.69
CA LEU A 220 -11.78 -2.72 23.11
C LEU A 220 -13.27 -2.51 22.79
N ASN A 221 -13.93 -3.57 22.31
CA ASN A 221 -15.35 -3.59 21.90
C ASN A 221 -15.69 -2.68 20.72
N LYS A 222 -14.69 -2.22 19.95
CA LYS A 222 -14.90 -1.46 18.71
C LYS A 222 -14.46 -2.30 17.53
N TYR A 223 -15.26 -2.26 16.46
CA TYR A 223 -15.03 -3.07 15.27
C TYR A 223 -13.73 -2.68 14.55
N SER A 224 -12.86 -3.66 14.30
CA SER A 224 -11.52 -3.46 13.72
C SER A 224 -11.53 -2.68 12.41
N THR A 225 -12.47 -3.00 11.51
CA THR A 225 -12.55 -2.32 10.20
C THR A 225 -12.83 -0.82 10.38
N ASP A 226 -13.77 -0.48 11.26
CA ASP A 226 -14.13 0.93 11.53
C ASP A 226 -12.95 1.67 12.19
N LEU A 227 -12.26 1.05 13.15
CA LEU A 227 -11.06 1.62 13.76
C LEU A 227 -9.96 1.93 12.72
N PHE A 228 -9.71 1.02 11.79
CA PHE A 228 -8.72 1.21 10.74
C PHE A 228 -9.15 2.30 9.73
N THR A 229 -10.44 2.38 9.43
CA THR A 229 -11.01 3.46 8.60
C THR A 229 -10.85 4.82 9.29
N GLU A 230 -11.29 4.94 10.54
CA GLU A 230 -11.23 6.17 11.32
C GLU A 230 -9.81 6.70 11.47
N GLU A 231 -8.85 5.83 11.79
CA GLU A 231 -7.44 6.23 11.90
C GLU A 231 -6.89 6.70 10.54
N SER A 232 -7.21 6.00 9.46
CA SER A 232 -6.78 6.37 8.11
C SER A 232 -7.32 7.75 7.70
N VAL A 233 -8.61 8.00 7.95
CA VAL A 233 -9.25 9.30 7.71
C VAL A 233 -8.63 10.38 8.60
N ARG A 234 -8.35 10.09 9.88
CA ARG A 234 -7.66 11.01 10.79
C ARG A 234 -6.27 11.39 10.30
N LEU A 235 -5.49 10.42 9.83
CA LEU A 235 -4.15 10.64 9.27
C LEU A 235 -4.23 11.53 8.01
N ILE A 236 -5.12 11.24 7.08
CA ILE A 236 -5.35 12.06 5.87
C ILE A 236 -5.75 13.49 6.23
N ASN A 237 -6.67 13.65 7.19
CA ASN A 237 -7.16 14.97 7.59
C ASN A 237 -6.09 15.82 8.30
N SER A 238 -5.19 15.18 9.05
CA SER A 238 -4.13 15.87 9.79
C SER A 238 -2.81 16.03 9.02
N HIS A 239 -2.69 15.42 7.85
CA HIS A 239 -1.48 15.44 7.03
C HIS A 239 -1.16 16.83 6.45
N ASP A 240 0.12 17.24 6.46
CA ASP A 240 0.57 18.43 5.72
C ASP A 240 0.67 18.10 4.23
N THR A 241 -0.22 18.68 3.42
CA THR A 241 -0.32 18.44 1.98
C THR A 241 0.92 18.88 1.19
N LYS A 242 1.90 19.54 1.81
CA LYS A 242 3.21 19.84 1.19
C LYS A 242 4.09 18.61 1.05
N ASP A 243 3.98 17.67 1.97
CA ASP A 243 4.76 16.43 1.97
C ASP A 243 3.95 15.30 1.34
N PRO A 244 4.56 14.38 0.58
CA PRO A 244 3.84 13.24 0.03
C PRO A 244 3.55 12.20 1.14
N MET A 245 2.36 11.63 1.12
CA MET A 245 1.94 10.58 2.06
C MET A 245 2.14 9.19 1.45
N PHE A 246 2.60 8.23 2.24
CA PHE A 246 2.43 6.80 1.99
C PHE A 246 1.55 6.20 3.07
N LEU A 247 0.38 5.69 2.70
CA LEU A 247 -0.54 5.00 3.60
C LEU A 247 -0.64 3.52 3.20
N TYR A 248 -0.14 2.64 4.05
CA TYR A 248 -0.35 1.19 3.99
C TYR A 248 -1.54 0.83 4.88
N LEU A 249 -2.72 0.67 4.29
CA LEU A 249 -3.96 0.29 4.96
C LEU A 249 -4.25 -1.18 4.72
N ALA A 250 -3.84 -2.04 5.65
CA ALA A 250 -4.01 -3.48 5.56
C ALA A 250 -5.11 -3.95 6.51
N HIS A 251 -6.34 -4.04 6.00
CA HIS A 251 -7.49 -4.45 6.81
C HIS A 251 -7.33 -5.90 7.29
N LEU A 252 -8.00 -6.21 8.42
CA LEU A 252 -8.33 -7.58 8.82
C LEU A 252 -9.45 -8.13 7.92
N ALA A 253 -10.39 -7.29 7.48
CA ALA A 253 -11.47 -7.72 6.63
C ALA A 253 -11.00 -8.21 5.24
N PRO A 254 -11.57 -9.30 4.70
CA PRO A 254 -12.55 -10.21 5.33
C PRO A 254 -11.96 -11.54 5.88
N HIS A 255 -10.77 -11.53 6.49
CA HIS A 255 -10.16 -12.70 7.13
C HIS A 255 -10.98 -13.15 8.33
N SER A 256 -10.96 -14.45 8.62
CA SER A 256 -11.63 -15.00 9.81
C SER A 256 -11.01 -14.48 11.12
N GLY A 257 -11.83 -14.36 12.16
CA GLY A 257 -11.41 -14.08 13.52
C GLY A 257 -10.78 -15.28 14.22
N ASN A 258 -11.04 -15.42 15.52
CA ASN A 258 -10.58 -16.55 16.31
C ASN A 258 -11.50 -17.78 16.13
N SER A 259 -11.01 -18.96 16.49
CA SER A 259 -11.75 -20.23 16.31
C SER A 259 -13.12 -20.31 17.03
N ASN A 260 -13.35 -19.48 18.05
CA ASN A 260 -14.63 -19.41 18.76
C ASN A 260 -15.71 -18.63 18.00
N ASP A 261 -15.31 -17.70 17.13
CA ASP A 261 -16.18 -16.85 16.33
C ASP A 261 -15.42 -16.39 15.08
N LEU A 262 -15.57 -17.16 14.00
CA LEU A 262 -14.77 -17.01 12.79
C LEU A 262 -15.17 -15.78 11.96
N LEU A 263 -16.44 -15.37 11.97
CA LEU A 263 -16.93 -14.31 11.11
C LEU A 263 -17.68 -13.27 11.93
N GLN A 264 -17.21 -12.03 11.89
CA GLN A 264 -17.68 -10.97 12.77
C GLN A 264 -17.93 -9.70 11.97
N ALA A 265 -19.17 -9.19 12.03
CA ALA A 265 -19.58 -7.92 11.47
C ALA A 265 -20.68 -7.28 12.33
N PRO A 266 -20.94 -5.97 12.20
CA PRO A 266 -22.07 -5.34 12.87
C PRO A 266 -23.42 -5.91 12.39
N ASP A 267 -24.34 -6.16 13.30
CA ASP A 267 -25.64 -6.80 13.02
C ASP A 267 -26.45 -6.04 11.97
N GLU A 268 -26.43 -4.71 12.02
CA GLU A 268 -27.13 -3.84 11.06
C GLU A 268 -26.57 -3.96 9.65
N GLU A 269 -25.29 -4.32 9.51
CA GLU A 269 -24.67 -4.57 8.22
C GLU A 269 -25.03 -5.97 7.71
N ILE A 270 -25.01 -6.98 8.58
CA ILE A 270 -25.43 -8.36 8.27
C ILE A 270 -26.87 -8.41 7.75
N ALA A 271 -27.77 -7.64 8.37
CA ALA A 271 -29.17 -7.59 8.01
C ALA A 271 -29.42 -7.15 6.54
N LYS A 272 -28.52 -6.38 5.93
CA LYS A 272 -28.63 -5.94 4.52
C LYS A 272 -28.51 -7.09 3.53
N PHE A 273 -27.92 -8.21 3.95
CA PHE A 273 -27.64 -9.38 3.11
C PHE A 273 -28.64 -10.52 3.34
N GLY A 274 -29.85 -10.22 3.82
CA GLY A 274 -30.90 -11.21 4.09
C GLY A 274 -31.32 -12.09 2.89
N TYR A 275 -30.95 -11.69 1.67
CA TYR A 275 -31.15 -12.47 0.44
C TYR A 275 -30.11 -13.59 0.23
N ILE A 276 -29.03 -13.64 1.03
CA ILE A 276 -28.05 -14.73 1.06
C ILE A 276 -28.53 -15.78 2.06
N ASN A 277 -28.66 -17.04 1.61
CA ASN A 277 -29.22 -18.12 2.41
C ASN A 277 -28.25 -18.63 3.48
N ASP A 278 -26.97 -18.79 3.14
CA ASP A 278 -25.93 -19.21 4.11
C ASP A 278 -25.63 -18.06 5.10
N PRO A 279 -25.91 -18.23 6.40
CA PRO A 279 -25.68 -17.18 7.39
C PRO A 279 -24.19 -16.79 7.53
N GLU A 280 -23.25 -17.73 7.37
CA GLU A 280 -21.82 -17.42 7.46
C GLU A 280 -21.37 -16.58 6.25
N ARG A 281 -21.80 -16.97 5.04
CA ARG A 281 -21.62 -16.15 3.83
C ARG A 281 -22.27 -14.77 3.96
N ARG A 282 -23.39 -14.66 4.68
CA ARG A 282 -24.07 -13.39 4.97
C ARG A 282 -23.20 -12.49 5.86
N THR A 283 -22.63 -13.05 6.93
CA THR A 283 -21.69 -12.33 7.79
C THR A 283 -20.43 -11.91 7.03
N TYR A 284 -19.86 -12.81 6.22
CA TYR A 284 -18.76 -12.49 5.32
C TYR A 284 -19.09 -11.33 4.36
N ALA A 285 -20.28 -11.34 3.76
CA ALA A 285 -20.72 -10.25 2.87
C ALA A 285 -20.79 -8.90 3.60
N ALA A 286 -21.21 -8.89 4.87
CA ALA A 286 -21.17 -7.69 5.71
C ALA A 286 -19.75 -7.22 6.02
N MET A 287 -18.80 -8.13 6.26
CA MET A 287 -17.38 -7.80 6.44
C MET A 287 -16.80 -7.12 5.18
N VAL A 288 -17.10 -7.67 4.00
CA VAL A 288 -16.72 -7.07 2.71
C VAL A 288 -17.41 -5.71 2.49
N SER A 289 -18.68 -5.57 2.88
CA SER A 289 -19.39 -4.28 2.82
C SER A 289 -18.75 -3.20 3.68
N LYS A 290 -18.32 -3.54 4.91
CA LYS A 290 -17.58 -2.61 5.78
C LYS A 290 -16.22 -2.21 5.18
N LEU A 291 -15.54 -3.15 4.52
CA LEU A 291 -14.31 -2.85 3.78
C LEU A 291 -14.58 -1.92 2.59
N ASP A 292 -15.66 -2.13 1.82
CA ASP A 292 -16.05 -1.23 0.74
C ASP A 292 -16.36 0.19 1.25
N GLN A 293 -17.08 0.30 2.38
CA GLN A 293 -17.32 1.58 3.05
C GLN A 293 -16.01 2.27 3.44
N SER A 294 -15.04 1.53 4.00
CA SER A 294 -13.70 2.04 4.32
C SER A 294 -13.01 2.68 3.11
N VAL A 295 -13.03 1.99 1.96
CA VAL A 295 -12.49 2.53 0.70
C VAL A 295 -13.19 3.84 0.33
N GLY A 296 -14.52 3.90 0.48
CA GLY A 296 -15.33 5.10 0.31
C GLY A 296 -14.87 6.28 1.18
N GLU A 297 -14.70 6.06 2.49
CA GLU A 297 -14.28 7.11 3.43
C GLU A 297 -12.86 7.61 3.15
N VAL A 298 -11.92 6.70 2.88
CA VAL A 298 -10.53 7.04 2.60
C VAL A 298 -10.42 7.91 1.34
N VAL A 299 -11.09 7.53 0.25
CA VAL A 299 -11.08 8.30 -1.00
C VAL A 299 -11.79 9.65 -0.84
N ALA A 300 -12.90 9.68 -0.11
CA ALA A 300 -13.61 10.92 0.20
C ALA A 300 -12.75 11.87 1.05
N ALA A 301 -12.02 11.36 2.05
CA ALA A 301 -11.09 12.16 2.86
C ALA A 301 -9.96 12.76 2.01
N LEU A 302 -9.36 11.97 1.11
CA LEU A 302 -8.35 12.46 0.16
C LEU A 302 -8.92 13.57 -0.72
N ARG A 303 -10.16 13.43 -1.17
CA ARG A 303 -10.84 14.46 -1.97
C ARG A 303 -11.07 15.73 -1.18
N ASN A 304 -11.59 15.62 0.03
CA ASN A 304 -11.88 16.76 0.90
C ASN A 304 -10.62 17.54 1.30
N ARG A 305 -9.48 16.86 1.38
CA ARG A 305 -8.16 17.45 1.63
C ARG A 305 -7.44 17.94 0.37
N GLY A 306 -8.06 17.82 -0.82
CA GLY A 306 -7.44 18.19 -2.10
C GLY A 306 -6.20 17.36 -2.46
N MET A 307 -6.08 16.16 -1.88
CA MET A 307 -4.96 15.25 -2.10
C MET A 307 -5.23 14.27 -3.25
N LEU A 308 -6.50 13.97 -3.53
CA LEU A 308 -6.92 12.94 -4.50
C LEU A 308 -6.39 13.21 -5.93
N GLU A 309 -6.29 14.47 -6.33
CA GLU A 309 -5.75 14.91 -7.62
C GLU A 309 -4.27 14.54 -7.84
N ASN A 310 -3.55 14.24 -6.76
CA ASN A 310 -2.16 13.83 -6.77
C ASN A 310 -1.97 12.53 -5.97
N SER A 311 -2.83 11.53 -6.20
CA SER A 311 -2.75 10.23 -5.51
C SER A 311 -2.64 9.05 -6.47
N ILE A 312 -2.01 7.99 -5.99
CA ILE A 312 -2.08 6.63 -6.55
C ILE A 312 -2.78 5.78 -5.48
N ILE A 313 -3.86 5.12 -5.87
CA ILE A 313 -4.63 4.25 -4.97
C ILE A 313 -4.61 2.85 -5.55
N LEU A 314 -4.03 1.93 -4.80
CA LEU A 314 -3.93 0.52 -5.12
C LEU A 314 -4.81 -0.28 -4.16
N PHE A 315 -5.76 -1.05 -4.69
CA PHE A 315 -6.54 -2.03 -3.93
C PHE A 315 -6.11 -3.43 -4.36
N ILE A 316 -5.73 -4.28 -3.41
CA ILE A 316 -5.34 -5.67 -3.66
C ILE A 316 -5.87 -6.62 -2.57
N SER A 317 -6.03 -7.90 -2.89
CA SER A 317 -6.02 -8.96 -1.87
C SER A 317 -4.61 -9.51 -1.67
N ASP A 318 -4.28 -10.02 -0.48
CA ASP A 318 -2.98 -10.65 -0.22
C ASP A 318 -2.92 -12.14 -0.61
N ASN A 319 -4.06 -12.83 -0.64
CA ASN A 319 -4.27 -14.17 -1.19
C ASN A 319 -5.75 -14.38 -1.53
N GLY A 320 -6.08 -15.53 -2.10
CA GLY A 320 -7.48 -15.97 -2.28
C GLY A 320 -8.14 -16.39 -0.97
N ALA A 321 -9.45 -16.63 -1.00
CA ALA A 321 -10.24 -16.97 0.18
C ALA A 321 -9.99 -18.40 0.68
N PRO A 322 -9.94 -18.64 2.00
CA PRO A 322 -10.14 -19.95 2.62
C PRO A 322 -11.64 -20.28 2.65
N THR A 323 -12.20 -20.72 1.54
CA THR A 323 -13.65 -20.95 1.43
C THR A 323 -14.21 -22.03 2.37
N ILE A 324 -13.37 -22.99 2.80
CA ILE A 324 -13.73 -24.10 3.69
C ILE A 324 -12.55 -24.42 4.60
N LYS A 325 -12.76 -25.37 5.54
CA LYS A 325 -11.77 -25.92 6.49
C LYS A 325 -11.35 -24.91 7.57
N THR A 326 -10.16 -25.09 8.13
CA THR A 326 -9.61 -24.27 9.22
C THR A 326 -9.61 -22.80 8.81
N LEU A 327 -10.12 -21.94 9.69
CA LEU A 327 -10.28 -20.51 9.42
C LEU A 327 -11.07 -20.24 8.12
N SER A 328 -12.09 -21.07 7.84
CA SER A 328 -13.04 -20.80 6.76
C SER A 328 -13.62 -19.41 6.92
N ASN A 329 -13.58 -18.60 5.86
CA ASN A 329 -14.25 -17.31 5.84
C ASN A 329 -15.49 -17.30 4.92
N HIS A 330 -15.83 -18.43 4.30
CA HIS A 330 -16.92 -18.52 3.32
C HIS A 330 -16.76 -17.59 2.11
N GLY A 331 -15.55 -17.04 1.88
CA GLY A 331 -15.17 -16.30 0.68
C GLY A 331 -15.22 -17.17 -0.57
N SER A 332 -15.34 -16.57 -1.75
CA SER A 332 -15.49 -17.30 -3.01
C SER A 332 -14.37 -17.01 -4.00
N ASN A 333 -13.68 -18.06 -4.42
CA ASN A 333 -12.66 -17.98 -5.48
C ASN A 333 -13.22 -18.33 -6.86
N TYR A 334 -14.53 -18.56 -6.97
CA TYR A 334 -15.17 -18.89 -8.23
C TYR A 334 -14.79 -17.85 -9.31
N PRO A 335 -14.47 -18.26 -10.55
CA PRO A 335 -14.59 -19.61 -11.07
C PRO A 335 -13.27 -20.41 -11.01
N PHE A 336 -12.29 -19.96 -10.23
CA PHE A 336 -10.99 -20.60 -10.15
C PHE A 336 -10.99 -21.83 -9.25
N ARG A 337 -10.02 -22.71 -9.52
CA ARG A 337 -9.75 -23.92 -8.74
C ARG A 337 -9.00 -23.55 -7.46
N GLY A 338 -9.26 -24.27 -6.38
CA GLY A 338 -8.55 -24.20 -5.11
C GLY A 338 -8.87 -22.97 -4.27
N ILE A 339 -8.25 -22.94 -3.09
CA ILE A 339 -8.46 -21.95 -2.01
C ILE A 339 -7.12 -21.54 -1.41
N LYS A 340 -7.10 -20.58 -0.48
CA LYS A 340 -5.91 -20.20 0.32
C LYS A 340 -5.05 -21.43 0.69
N GLU A 341 -3.73 -21.24 0.76
CA GLU A 341 -2.70 -22.26 1.00
C GLU A 341 -2.37 -23.18 -0.18
N THR A 342 -3.16 -23.15 -1.25
CA THR A 342 -2.98 -24.05 -2.40
C THR A 342 -2.28 -23.35 -3.57
N PRO A 343 -1.64 -24.06 -4.51
CA PRO A 343 -0.97 -23.42 -5.66
C PRO A 343 -1.92 -23.06 -6.83
N TRP A 344 -3.21 -23.35 -6.69
CA TRP A 344 -4.23 -23.18 -7.74
C TRP A 344 -4.62 -21.71 -7.93
N GLU A 345 -5.18 -21.36 -9.10
CA GLU A 345 -5.52 -19.98 -9.46
C GLU A 345 -6.39 -19.29 -8.40
N GLY A 346 -7.28 -20.01 -7.74
CA GLY A 346 -8.18 -19.46 -6.74
C GLY A 346 -7.47 -18.95 -5.49
N ALA A 347 -6.25 -19.39 -5.23
CA ALA A 347 -5.44 -18.96 -4.09
C ALA A 347 -4.45 -17.84 -4.45
N VAL A 348 -3.95 -17.85 -5.69
CA VAL A 348 -2.79 -17.05 -6.09
C VAL A 348 -3.12 -15.94 -7.09
N ARG A 349 -4.29 -15.97 -7.73
CA ARG A 349 -4.76 -14.90 -8.61
C ARG A 349 -5.60 -13.93 -7.80
N GLY A 350 -4.95 -12.88 -7.30
CA GLY A 350 -5.53 -11.94 -6.35
C GLY A 350 -6.43 -10.90 -6.99
N VAL A 351 -7.43 -10.43 -6.24
CA VAL A 351 -8.23 -9.26 -6.64
C VAL A 351 -7.31 -8.05 -6.67
N ALA A 352 -7.30 -7.28 -7.77
CA ALA A 352 -6.44 -6.11 -7.87
C ALA A 352 -7.00 -5.02 -8.80
N ALA A 353 -6.97 -3.78 -8.33
CA ALA A 353 -7.34 -2.61 -9.09
C ALA A 353 -6.47 -1.41 -8.69
N ILE A 354 -6.16 -0.55 -9.65
CA ILE A 354 -5.38 0.67 -9.42
C ILE A 354 -6.04 1.88 -10.06
N TRP A 355 -6.16 2.96 -9.31
CA TRP A 355 -6.64 4.24 -9.78
C TRP A 355 -5.59 5.33 -9.55
N SER A 356 -5.44 6.21 -10.53
CA SER A 356 -4.66 7.44 -10.39
C SER A 356 -5.00 8.39 -11.53
N PRO A 357 -5.03 9.71 -11.30
CA PRO A 357 -5.08 10.67 -12.39
C PRO A 357 -3.81 10.59 -13.28
N PHE A 358 -2.75 9.86 -12.91
CA PHE A 358 -1.57 9.72 -13.77
C PHE A 358 -1.65 8.59 -14.79
N ILE A 359 -2.68 7.75 -14.72
CA ILE A 359 -2.95 6.69 -15.70
C ILE A 359 -3.57 7.32 -16.95
N LYS A 360 -2.84 7.29 -18.07
CA LYS A 360 -3.27 7.90 -19.33
C LYS A 360 -4.31 7.06 -20.06
N LYS A 361 -4.26 5.74 -19.89
CA LYS A 361 -5.18 4.75 -20.47
C LYS A 361 -5.96 4.06 -19.36
N SER A 362 -6.80 4.83 -18.68
CA SER A 362 -7.71 4.38 -17.62
C SER A 362 -8.99 3.75 -18.19
N LYS A 363 -9.90 3.28 -17.32
CA LYS A 363 -11.18 2.66 -17.64
C LYS A 363 -11.00 1.42 -18.53
N ARG A 364 -10.20 0.47 -18.05
CA ARG A 364 -9.89 -0.75 -18.80
C ARG A 364 -9.63 -1.96 -17.89
N VAL A 365 -9.75 -3.13 -18.49
CA VAL A 365 -9.30 -4.40 -17.92
C VAL A 365 -7.94 -4.75 -18.52
N SER A 366 -6.98 -5.11 -17.67
CA SER A 366 -5.63 -5.51 -18.04
C SER A 366 -5.44 -7.01 -17.81
N ASN A 367 -5.23 -7.77 -18.88
CA ASN A 367 -4.86 -9.20 -18.80
C ASN A 367 -3.34 -9.41 -18.83
N GLN A 368 -2.56 -8.32 -18.73
CA GLN A 368 -1.10 -8.35 -18.68
C GLN A 368 -0.63 -9.00 -17.37
N LEU A 369 0.41 -9.85 -17.46
CA LEU A 369 0.93 -10.58 -16.32
C LEU A 369 1.62 -9.64 -15.31
N MET A 370 1.23 -9.76 -14.05
CA MET A 370 1.76 -8.96 -12.94
C MET A 370 1.86 -9.80 -11.67
N SER A 371 2.92 -9.60 -10.90
CA SER A 371 3.14 -10.18 -9.57
C SER A 371 3.07 -9.11 -8.49
N ILE A 372 2.71 -9.47 -7.27
CA ILE A 372 2.81 -8.60 -6.10
C ILE A 372 4.24 -8.09 -5.86
N ALA A 373 5.26 -8.82 -6.33
CA ALA A 373 6.66 -8.38 -6.30
C ALA A 373 6.90 -7.11 -7.14
N ASP A 374 6.08 -6.86 -8.17
CA ASP A 374 6.24 -5.71 -9.07
C ASP A 374 5.88 -4.38 -8.42
N TRP A 375 5.13 -4.40 -7.30
CA TRP A 375 4.63 -3.17 -6.70
C TRP A 375 5.73 -2.28 -6.15
N LEU A 376 6.78 -2.82 -5.52
CA LEU A 376 7.90 -2.02 -5.04
C LEU A 376 8.54 -1.18 -6.18
N PRO A 377 9.09 -1.78 -7.26
CA PRO A 377 9.66 -0.98 -8.35
C PRO A 377 8.62 -0.12 -9.07
N THR A 378 7.38 -0.60 -9.22
CA THR A 378 6.32 0.12 -9.94
C THR A 378 5.88 1.38 -9.21
N LEU A 379 5.68 1.32 -7.88
CA LEU A 379 5.27 2.47 -7.08
C LEU A 379 6.38 3.53 -6.99
N LEU A 380 7.65 3.11 -6.89
CA LEU A 380 8.78 4.03 -6.97
C LEU A 380 8.83 4.73 -8.34
N SER A 381 8.65 4.00 -9.43
CA SER A 381 8.59 4.56 -10.79
C SER A 381 7.44 5.55 -10.96
N ALA A 382 6.25 5.18 -10.48
CA ALA A 382 5.06 6.01 -10.55
C ALA A 382 5.20 7.32 -9.75
N ALA A 383 5.98 7.28 -8.67
CA ALA A 383 6.35 8.45 -7.87
C ALA A 383 7.52 9.27 -8.45
N GLY A 384 8.09 8.87 -9.59
CA GLY A 384 9.24 9.52 -10.21
C GLY A 384 10.54 9.34 -9.42
N LEU A 385 10.65 8.27 -8.63
CA LEU A 385 11.81 7.97 -7.80
C LEU A 385 12.82 7.10 -8.54
N ASP A 386 14.09 7.27 -8.17
CA ASP A 386 15.18 6.46 -8.69
C ASP A 386 15.09 5.02 -8.15
N LYS A 387 15.21 4.07 -9.07
CA LYS A 387 15.18 2.63 -8.81
C LYS A 387 16.56 1.99 -8.87
N SER A 388 17.62 2.75 -9.13
CA SER A 388 19.00 2.26 -9.21
C SER A 388 19.46 1.53 -7.94
N GLN A 389 18.83 1.85 -6.80
CA GLN A 389 19.10 1.23 -5.50
C GLN A 389 18.38 -0.10 -5.28
N LEU A 390 17.46 -0.49 -6.18
CA LEU A 390 16.81 -1.80 -6.15
C LEU A 390 17.79 -2.85 -6.68
N ASP A 391 18.65 -3.39 -5.81
CA ASP A 391 19.53 -4.49 -6.16
C ASP A 391 18.88 -5.84 -5.82
N LYS A 392 19.02 -6.82 -6.73
CA LYS A 392 18.60 -8.23 -6.55
C LYS A 392 17.14 -8.44 -6.11
N ILE A 393 16.19 -7.73 -6.71
CA ILE A 393 14.75 -8.00 -6.52
C ILE A 393 14.19 -8.87 -7.66
N ASP A 394 13.08 -9.57 -7.42
CA ASP A 394 12.36 -10.35 -8.44
C ASP A 394 11.24 -9.53 -9.13
N GLY A 395 10.90 -8.37 -8.56
CA GLY A 395 9.92 -7.41 -9.09
C GLY A 395 10.42 -6.64 -10.32
N LEU A 396 9.50 -6.33 -11.23
CA LEU A 396 9.72 -5.53 -12.43
C LEU A 396 8.89 -4.25 -12.36
N ASP A 397 9.40 -3.15 -12.92
CA ASP A 397 8.62 -1.92 -13.05
C ASP A 397 7.58 -2.05 -14.17
N LEU A 398 6.32 -2.00 -13.79
CA LEU A 398 5.17 -2.09 -14.68
C LEU A 398 4.39 -0.77 -14.79
N TRP A 399 4.95 0.36 -14.35
CA TRP A 399 4.22 1.63 -14.39
C TRP A 399 3.81 2.02 -15.82
N GLU A 400 4.69 1.84 -16.81
CA GLU A 400 4.35 2.11 -18.22
C GLU A 400 3.32 1.11 -18.78
N THR A 401 3.33 -0.13 -18.31
CA THR A 401 2.30 -1.14 -18.63
C THR A 401 0.93 -0.70 -18.08
N ILE A 402 0.88 -0.18 -16.86
CA ILE A 402 -0.35 0.29 -16.21
C ILE A 402 -0.81 1.63 -16.81
N ALA A 403 0.03 2.65 -16.78
CA ALA A 403 -0.31 4.01 -17.16
C ALA A 403 -0.52 4.17 -18.67
N GLY A 404 0.27 3.47 -19.48
CA GLY A 404 0.30 3.59 -20.95
C GLY A 404 -0.38 2.45 -21.71
N ASN A 405 -0.79 1.37 -21.02
CA ASN A 405 -1.24 0.12 -21.66
C ASN A 405 -0.17 -0.50 -22.59
N ARG A 406 1.12 -0.37 -22.21
CA ARG A 406 2.20 -1.09 -22.90
C ARG A 406 2.20 -2.56 -22.53
N THR A 407 2.80 -3.41 -23.35
CA THR A 407 3.00 -4.84 -23.03
C THR A 407 3.82 -4.99 -21.76
N SER A 408 3.45 -5.93 -20.90
CA SER A 408 4.23 -6.24 -19.70
C SER A 408 5.58 -6.86 -20.08
N PRO A 409 6.70 -6.40 -19.52
CA PRO A 409 7.98 -7.10 -19.62
C PRO A 409 7.99 -8.41 -18.82
N ARG A 410 7.01 -8.63 -17.93
CA ARG A 410 6.91 -9.87 -17.14
C ARG A 410 6.36 -11.01 -18.01
N SER A 411 7.16 -12.04 -18.17
CA SER A 411 6.78 -13.29 -18.84
C SER A 411 6.64 -14.48 -17.89
N GLU A 412 7.11 -14.37 -16.64
CA GLU A 412 7.18 -15.48 -15.69
C GLU A 412 6.81 -15.02 -14.28
N ILE A 413 6.18 -15.89 -13.50
CA ILE A 413 5.88 -15.72 -12.07
C ILE A 413 6.13 -17.05 -11.38
N LEU A 414 7.10 -17.06 -10.47
CA LEU A 414 7.20 -18.13 -9.49
C LEU A 414 6.10 -17.95 -8.44
N ILE A 415 5.28 -18.99 -8.25
CA ILE A 415 4.26 -19.00 -7.20
C ILE A 415 4.92 -19.33 -5.86
N ASN A 416 5.56 -20.51 -5.77
CA ASN A 416 6.40 -20.88 -4.64
C ASN A 416 7.26 -22.12 -4.94
N ILE A 417 8.29 -22.33 -4.14
CA ILE A 417 9.01 -23.61 -4.01
C ILE A 417 9.13 -23.86 -2.51
N ASP A 418 8.46 -24.89 -2.02
CA ASP A 418 8.50 -25.30 -0.62
C ASP A 418 8.91 -26.77 -0.54
N ASP A 419 10.18 -26.99 -0.19
CA ASP A 419 10.74 -28.33 -0.05
C ASP A 419 10.27 -29.03 1.24
N ILE A 420 9.76 -28.31 2.24
CA ILE A 420 9.21 -28.90 3.47
C ILE A 420 7.83 -29.50 3.17
N SER A 421 6.95 -28.72 2.53
CA SER A 421 5.64 -29.22 2.09
C SER A 421 5.74 -30.08 0.82
N ASN A 422 6.91 -30.14 0.20
CA ASN A 422 7.20 -30.84 -1.05
C ASN A 422 6.28 -30.42 -2.19
N TYR A 423 6.24 -29.13 -2.53
CA TYR A 423 5.55 -28.63 -3.73
C TYR A 423 6.29 -27.48 -4.41
N ALA A 424 6.02 -27.33 -5.71
CA ALA A 424 6.48 -26.18 -6.49
C ALA A 424 5.45 -25.79 -7.54
N ALA A 425 5.32 -24.50 -7.79
CA ALA A 425 4.45 -23.97 -8.83
C ALA A 425 5.03 -22.72 -9.49
N ILE A 426 4.87 -22.64 -10.82
CA ILE A 426 5.34 -21.52 -11.64
C ILE A 426 4.40 -21.30 -12.82
N ARG A 427 4.22 -20.04 -13.20
CA ARG A 427 3.59 -19.65 -14.46
C ARG A 427 4.64 -19.02 -15.36
N SER A 428 4.77 -19.50 -16.60
CA SER A 428 5.56 -18.85 -17.65
C SER A 428 4.73 -18.71 -18.92
N GLY A 429 4.53 -17.48 -19.35
CA GLY A 429 3.63 -17.09 -20.43
C GLY A 429 2.20 -17.56 -20.15
N ASP A 430 1.70 -18.37 -21.08
CA ASP A 430 0.34 -18.90 -21.03
C ASP A 430 0.22 -20.14 -20.14
N PHE A 431 1.35 -20.75 -19.76
CA PHE A 431 1.35 -22.06 -19.11
C PHE A 431 1.69 -21.98 -17.64
N LYS A 432 1.00 -22.79 -16.84
CA LYS A 432 1.25 -22.96 -15.41
C LYS A 432 1.58 -24.41 -15.10
N TYR A 433 2.66 -24.61 -14.35
CA TYR A 433 3.18 -25.89 -13.89
C TYR A 433 2.97 -26.01 -12.38
N ILE A 434 2.57 -27.21 -11.93
CA ILE A 434 2.40 -27.54 -10.51
C ILE A 434 2.90 -28.96 -10.27
N THR A 435 3.65 -29.20 -9.20
CA THR A 435 4.07 -30.54 -8.76
C THR A 435 4.06 -30.65 -7.24
N GLY A 436 3.88 -31.87 -6.73
CA GLY A 436 3.97 -32.18 -5.31
C GLY A 436 2.66 -31.97 -4.56
N ASN A 437 2.76 -31.66 -3.27
CA ASN A 437 1.59 -31.53 -2.39
C ASN A 437 0.86 -30.20 -2.60
N THR A 438 -0.33 -30.26 -3.20
CA THR A 438 -1.15 -29.08 -3.51
C THR A 438 -1.98 -28.57 -2.33
N GLY A 439 -1.75 -29.08 -1.12
CA GLY A 439 -2.39 -28.60 0.10
C GLY A 439 -3.80 -29.12 0.30
N ILE A 440 -4.68 -28.25 0.81
CA ILE A 440 -5.92 -28.64 1.46
C ILE A 440 -7.11 -28.87 0.52
N SER A 441 -7.13 -28.32 -0.70
CA SER A 441 -8.20 -28.58 -1.67
C SER A 441 -7.77 -28.24 -3.09
N ASP A 442 -8.23 -29.04 -4.05
CA ASP A 442 -8.10 -28.79 -5.48
C ASP A 442 -9.47 -28.71 -6.18
N GLU A 443 -10.52 -28.33 -5.44
CA GLU A 443 -11.89 -28.21 -5.96
C GLU A 443 -12.23 -26.76 -6.35
N TRP A 444 -13.32 -26.57 -7.12
CA TRP A 444 -13.87 -25.25 -7.45
C TRP A 444 -14.89 -24.86 -6.39
N LEU A 445 -14.44 -24.11 -5.38
CA LEU A 445 -15.21 -23.81 -4.18
C LEU A 445 -15.72 -22.38 -4.15
N GLY A 446 -16.83 -22.20 -3.42
CA GLY A 446 -17.48 -20.91 -3.23
C GLY A 446 -18.65 -20.70 -4.17
N GLU A 447 -19.42 -19.65 -3.90
CA GLU A 447 -20.61 -19.36 -4.67
C GLU A 447 -20.29 -18.60 -5.96
N SER A 448 -21.01 -18.91 -7.03
CA SER A 448 -20.88 -18.21 -8.32
C SER A 448 -21.39 -16.76 -8.30
N GLY A 449 -22.10 -16.37 -7.24
CA GLY A 449 -22.73 -15.05 -7.12
C GLY A 449 -23.98 -14.86 -7.97
N LYS A 450 -24.44 -15.93 -8.66
CA LYS A 450 -25.69 -15.95 -9.43
C LYS A 450 -26.86 -16.45 -8.57
N PRO A 451 -28.09 -16.01 -8.87
CA PRO A 451 -29.28 -16.46 -8.14
C PRO A 451 -29.49 -17.97 -8.26
N SER A 452 -29.76 -18.63 -7.14
CA SER A 452 -30.19 -20.03 -7.09
C SER A 452 -30.90 -20.33 -5.77
N GLU A 453 -31.65 -21.44 -5.70
CA GLU A 453 -32.27 -21.89 -4.45
C GLU A 453 -31.25 -22.12 -3.32
N LYS A 454 -30.01 -22.49 -3.67
CA LYS A 454 -28.93 -22.73 -2.70
C LYS A 454 -28.30 -21.43 -2.21
N SER A 455 -27.94 -20.53 -3.13
CA SER A 455 -27.21 -19.27 -2.85
C SER A 455 -28.11 -18.11 -2.43
N GLY A 456 -29.41 -18.23 -2.66
CA GLY A 456 -30.36 -17.13 -2.52
C GLY A 456 -30.50 -16.29 -3.80
N PHE A 457 -31.23 -15.19 -3.69
CA PHE A 457 -31.63 -14.36 -4.84
C PHE A 457 -31.11 -12.93 -4.69
N PRO A 458 -29.81 -12.69 -4.99
CA PRO A 458 -29.25 -11.37 -4.86
C PRO A 458 -29.92 -10.36 -5.80
N PRO A 459 -29.99 -9.07 -5.41
CA PRO A 459 -30.54 -8.03 -6.26
C PRO A 459 -29.76 -7.90 -7.57
N ALA A 460 -30.41 -7.34 -8.58
CA ALA A 460 -29.74 -7.03 -9.84
C ALA A 460 -28.63 -6.00 -9.61
N TYR A 461 -27.54 -6.15 -10.37
CA TYR A 461 -26.44 -5.20 -10.35
C TYR A 461 -26.90 -3.82 -10.84
N ASP A 462 -26.75 -2.79 -10.00
CA ASP A 462 -27.23 -1.43 -10.28
C ASP A 462 -26.04 -0.46 -10.48
N PRO A 463 -25.75 -0.04 -11.73
CA PRO A 463 -24.68 0.92 -12.03
C PRO A 463 -24.78 2.24 -11.26
N ASN A 464 -25.99 2.68 -10.87
CA ASN A 464 -26.16 3.95 -10.16
C ASN A 464 -25.51 3.92 -8.77
N GLN A 465 -25.54 2.78 -8.08
CA GLN A 465 -24.88 2.64 -6.77
C GLN A 465 -23.37 2.89 -6.87
N ILE A 466 -22.75 2.52 -7.99
CA ILE A 466 -21.32 2.71 -8.23
C ILE A 466 -21.04 4.16 -8.63
N LEU A 467 -21.82 4.71 -9.56
CA LEU A 467 -21.63 6.10 -10.03
C LEU A 467 -21.87 7.13 -8.91
N GLN A 468 -22.77 6.82 -7.97
CA GLN A 468 -23.12 7.66 -6.82
C GLN A 468 -22.41 7.26 -5.52
N SER A 469 -21.51 6.27 -5.56
CA SER A 469 -20.70 5.92 -4.39
C SER A 469 -19.78 7.07 -3.97
N LYS A 470 -19.24 7.03 -2.76
CA LYS A 470 -18.30 8.07 -2.29
C LYS A 470 -17.10 8.18 -3.21
N VAL A 471 -16.57 7.06 -3.68
CA VAL A 471 -15.48 7.00 -4.66
C VAL A 471 -15.93 7.55 -6.01
N GLY A 472 -17.10 7.13 -6.51
CA GLY A 472 -17.65 7.61 -7.79
C GLY A 472 -17.79 9.13 -7.82
N ILE A 473 -18.39 9.71 -6.78
CA ILE A 473 -18.56 11.16 -6.60
C ILE A 473 -17.20 11.85 -6.48
N ALA A 474 -16.27 11.33 -5.68
CA ALA A 474 -14.96 11.93 -5.47
C ALA A 474 -14.14 12.00 -6.77
N ILE A 475 -14.13 10.93 -7.55
CA ILE A 475 -13.42 10.86 -8.84
C ILE A 475 -14.11 11.74 -9.88
N ALA A 476 -15.44 11.72 -9.96
CA ALA A 476 -16.18 12.62 -10.86
C ALA A 476 -15.85 14.08 -10.57
N GLY A 477 -15.77 14.47 -9.29
CA GLY A 477 -15.35 15.81 -8.87
C GLY A 477 -13.93 16.18 -9.32
N VAL A 478 -12.98 15.23 -9.29
CA VAL A 478 -11.62 15.44 -9.82
C VAL A 478 -11.64 15.65 -11.34
N ILE A 479 -12.40 14.82 -12.07
CA ILE A 479 -12.51 14.92 -13.54
C ILE A 479 -13.14 16.26 -13.93
N THR A 480 -14.28 16.64 -13.32
CA THR A 480 -14.96 17.91 -13.59
C THR A 480 -14.06 19.12 -13.29
N ALA A 481 -13.31 19.10 -12.19
CA ALA A 481 -12.36 20.17 -11.89
C ALA A 481 -11.30 20.33 -12.99
N GLN A 482 -10.80 19.21 -13.53
CA GLN A 482 -9.84 19.20 -14.63
C GLN A 482 -10.45 19.73 -15.94
N GLU A 483 -11.65 19.30 -16.30
CA GLU A 483 -12.39 19.78 -17.48
C GLU A 483 -12.66 21.29 -17.40
N VAL A 484 -13.04 21.81 -16.22
CA VAL A 484 -13.24 23.25 -15.99
C VAL A 484 -11.93 24.03 -16.13
N MET A 485 -10.82 23.53 -15.57
CA MET A 485 -9.50 24.15 -15.73
C MET A 485 -9.07 24.18 -17.19
N GLU A 486 -9.25 23.07 -17.90
CA GLU A 486 -8.93 22.97 -19.33
C GLU A 486 -9.80 23.93 -20.16
N SER A 487 -11.10 24.01 -19.88
CA SER A 487 -12.03 24.94 -20.54
C SER A 487 -11.64 26.40 -20.33
N ARG A 488 -11.25 26.79 -19.11
CA ARG A 488 -10.77 28.15 -18.80
C ARG A 488 -9.47 28.46 -19.54
N ARG A 489 -8.53 27.51 -19.58
CA ARG A 489 -7.27 27.65 -20.33
C ARG A 489 -7.54 27.82 -21.83
N ARG A 490 -8.42 27.00 -22.42
CA ARG A 490 -8.82 27.10 -23.83
C ARG A 490 -9.42 28.49 -24.15
N ARG A 491 -10.27 29.04 -23.28
CA ARG A 491 -10.83 30.40 -23.44
C ARG A 491 -9.78 31.52 -23.39
N SER A 492 -8.72 31.35 -22.60
CA SER A 492 -7.68 32.37 -22.44
C SER A 492 -6.70 32.51 -23.61
N VAL A 493 -6.62 31.51 -24.51
CA VAL A 493 -5.59 31.48 -25.57
C VAL A 493 -6.05 32.14 -26.89
N GLY A 494 -7.34 32.41 -27.06
CA GLY A 494 -7.85 33.13 -28.25
C GLY A 494 -7.72 32.35 -29.57
N VAL A 495 -8.88 31.96 -30.12
CA VAL A 495 -9.15 31.70 -31.56
C VAL A 495 -8.78 30.29 -32.14
N GLU A 496 -9.78 29.72 -32.84
CA GLU A 496 -9.75 28.79 -33.99
C GLU A 496 -9.31 27.32 -33.91
N ASP A 497 -9.44 26.65 -32.76
CA ASP A 497 -9.37 25.16 -32.72
C ASP A 497 -10.57 24.55 -31.99
N TYR A 498 -11.71 25.26 -32.05
CA TYR A 498 -12.69 25.35 -30.97
C TYR A 498 -13.76 24.25 -30.91
N ILE A 499 -13.91 23.39 -31.93
CA ILE A 499 -15.15 22.60 -32.08
C ILE A 499 -14.97 21.07 -31.96
N ASN A 500 -13.78 20.50 -32.15
CA ASN A 500 -13.66 19.04 -32.37
C ASN A 500 -12.67 18.26 -31.47
N LYS A 501 -12.22 18.82 -30.34
CA LYS A 501 -11.34 18.07 -29.40
C LYS A 501 -12.07 17.73 -28.11
N GLU A 502 -12.43 16.44 -27.99
CA GLU A 502 -12.92 15.82 -26.76
C GLU A 502 -12.00 16.14 -25.56
N PHE A 503 -12.57 16.21 -24.37
CA PHE A 503 -11.78 16.30 -23.14
C PHE A 503 -10.90 15.08 -23.01
N GLN A 504 -9.66 15.27 -22.53
CA GLN A 504 -8.72 14.16 -22.39
C GLN A 504 -9.20 13.10 -21.38
N ARG A 505 -10.11 13.47 -20.47
CA ARG A 505 -10.75 12.59 -19.49
C ARG A 505 -12.23 12.83 -19.52
N MET A 506 -12.99 11.75 -19.59
CA MET A 506 -14.44 11.77 -19.53
C MET A 506 -14.93 11.06 -18.28
N MET A 507 -16.11 11.42 -17.79
CA MET A 507 -16.81 10.69 -16.74
C MET A 507 -17.12 9.24 -17.18
N LEU A 508 -17.13 8.32 -16.21
CA LEU A 508 -17.56 6.94 -16.44
C LEU A 508 -19.07 6.92 -16.65
N THR A 509 -19.54 6.23 -17.70
CA THR A 509 -20.98 6.01 -17.94
C THR A 509 -21.43 4.63 -17.46
N ALA A 510 -22.73 4.44 -17.26
CA ALA A 510 -23.30 3.15 -16.91
C ALA A 510 -22.98 2.06 -17.96
N ASP A 511 -23.05 2.40 -19.26
CA ASP A 511 -22.73 1.46 -20.33
C ASP A 511 -21.26 1.04 -20.33
N GLN A 512 -20.34 2.00 -20.13
CA GLN A 512 -18.91 1.71 -20.01
C GLN A 512 -18.62 0.81 -18.81
N LEU A 513 -19.27 1.09 -17.69
CA LEU A 513 -19.15 0.29 -16.48
C LEU A 513 -19.61 -1.15 -16.71
N LEU A 514 -20.78 -1.36 -17.32
CA LEU A 514 -21.31 -2.69 -17.64
C LEU A 514 -20.43 -3.45 -18.64
N ASP A 515 -19.88 -2.76 -19.64
CA ASP A 515 -18.91 -3.34 -20.57
C ASP A 515 -17.61 -3.77 -19.86
N LEU A 516 -17.08 -2.93 -18.98
CA LEU A 516 -15.90 -3.25 -18.17
C LEU A 516 -16.15 -4.45 -17.27
N ARG A 517 -17.30 -4.51 -16.59
CA ARG A 517 -17.73 -5.64 -15.77
C ARG A 517 -17.76 -6.95 -16.54
N LYS A 518 -18.31 -6.90 -17.76
CA LYS A 518 -18.37 -8.07 -18.65
C LYS A 518 -16.97 -8.51 -19.09
N LYS A 519 -16.04 -7.58 -19.28
CA LYS A 519 -14.64 -7.85 -19.68
C LYS A 519 -13.79 -8.36 -18.52
N SER A 520 -14.11 -8.01 -17.28
CA SER A 520 -13.41 -8.47 -16.09
C SER A 520 -13.86 -9.85 -15.62
N GLU A 521 -15.12 -10.24 -15.90
CA GLU A 521 -15.64 -11.58 -15.61
C GLU A 521 -14.81 -12.68 -16.30
N ILE A 522 -14.35 -13.65 -15.51
CA ILE A 522 -13.66 -14.85 -16.02
C ILE A 522 -14.69 -15.94 -16.31
N LYS A 523 -14.54 -16.63 -17.45
CA LYS A 523 -15.43 -17.71 -17.86
C LYS A 523 -14.65 -19.00 -18.10
N CYS A 524 -15.03 -20.07 -17.41
CA CYS A 524 -14.58 -21.43 -17.72
C CYS A 524 -15.48 -21.99 -18.83
N ASN A 525 -14.92 -22.20 -20.02
CA ASN A 525 -15.69 -22.72 -21.15
C ASN A 525 -15.57 -24.25 -21.31
N ILE A 526 -14.88 -24.91 -20.38
CA ILE A 526 -14.64 -26.35 -20.40
C ILE A 526 -15.74 -27.04 -19.60
N LYS A 527 -16.36 -28.07 -20.19
CA LYS A 527 -17.37 -28.87 -19.51
C LYS A 527 -16.70 -29.87 -18.57
N LYS A 528 -17.42 -30.26 -17.52
CA LYS A 528 -16.90 -31.20 -16.52
C LYS A 528 -16.60 -32.58 -17.13
N GLU A 529 -17.35 -32.97 -18.16
CA GLU A 529 -17.14 -34.22 -18.89
C GLU A 529 -15.81 -34.25 -19.69
N ASP A 530 -15.32 -33.09 -20.11
CA ASP A 530 -14.08 -32.94 -20.91
C ASP A 530 -12.83 -32.77 -20.02
N MET A 531 -13.00 -32.78 -18.70
CA MET A 531 -11.96 -32.52 -17.72
C MET A 531 -10.88 -33.61 -17.74
N ILE A 532 -9.62 -33.22 -17.95
CA ILE A 532 -8.47 -34.12 -17.78
C ILE A 532 -7.86 -33.83 -16.42
N LYS A 533 -8.13 -34.71 -15.45
CA LYS A 533 -7.69 -34.55 -14.07
C LYS A 533 -6.16 -34.47 -13.97
N CYS A 534 -5.71 -33.73 -12.97
CA CYS A 534 -4.33 -33.79 -12.49
C CYS A 534 -4.29 -34.26 -11.04
N ASN A 535 -3.30 -35.10 -10.72
CA ASN A 535 -2.87 -35.36 -9.35
C ASN A 535 -1.38 -35.03 -9.23
N ALA A 536 -1.09 -33.84 -8.71
CA ALA A 536 0.26 -33.29 -8.63
C ALA A 536 1.22 -34.12 -7.76
N LEU A 537 0.70 -34.93 -6.82
CA LEU A 537 1.50 -35.84 -5.99
C LEU A 537 2.05 -37.03 -6.79
N LEU A 538 1.34 -37.46 -7.83
CA LEU A 538 1.74 -38.61 -8.65
C LEU A 538 2.54 -38.18 -9.89
N ALA A 539 2.13 -37.09 -10.54
CA ALA A 539 2.79 -36.54 -11.71
C ALA A 539 2.52 -35.03 -11.82
N PRO A 540 3.42 -34.24 -12.43
CA PRO A 540 3.20 -32.82 -12.61
C PRO A 540 1.92 -32.47 -13.38
N CYS A 541 1.33 -31.33 -13.02
CA CYS A 541 0.25 -30.70 -13.75
C CYS A 541 0.79 -29.63 -14.69
N LEU A 542 0.12 -29.48 -15.84
CA LEU A 542 0.38 -28.38 -16.78
C LEU A 542 -0.94 -27.85 -17.33
N PHE A 543 -1.19 -26.55 -17.20
CA PHE A 543 -2.40 -25.91 -17.71
C PHE A 543 -2.04 -24.75 -18.63
N ASN A 544 -2.87 -24.47 -19.63
CA ASN A 544 -2.81 -23.22 -20.40
C ASN A 544 -3.82 -22.24 -19.80
N ILE A 545 -3.38 -21.31 -18.97
CA ILE A 545 -4.23 -20.41 -18.17
C ILE A 545 -4.98 -19.37 -19.02
N ILE A 546 -4.55 -19.15 -20.27
CA ILE A 546 -5.28 -18.25 -21.19
C ILE A 546 -6.54 -18.94 -21.73
N ASN A 547 -6.45 -20.20 -22.12
CA ASN A 547 -7.56 -20.96 -22.70
C ASN A 547 -8.35 -21.76 -21.64
N ASP A 548 -7.69 -22.14 -20.56
CA ASP A 548 -8.22 -22.88 -19.42
C ASP A 548 -7.84 -22.14 -18.12
N PRO A 549 -8.46 -20.97 -17.86
CA PRO A 549 -8.17 -20.20 -16.65
C PRO A 549 -8.60 -20.92 -15.37
N CYS A 550 -9.34 -22.01 -15.48
CA CYS A 550 -9.94 -22.73 -14.36
C CYS A 550 -9.22 -24.04 -14.05
N GLU A 551 -8.14 -24.36 -14.77
CA GLU A 551 -7.26 -25.51 -14.49
C GLU A 551 -7.99 -26.87 -14.58
N MET A 552 -8.81 -27.04 -15.62
CA MET A 552 -9.64 -28.22 -15.87
C MET A 552 -8.99 -29.27 -16.78
N ILE A 553 -8.06 -28.90 -17.67
CA ILE A 553 -7.44 -29.81 -18.64
C ILE A 553 -5.93 -29.88 -18.38
N ASN A 554 -5.50 -30.99 -17.78
CA ASN A 554 -4.08 -31.28 -17.63
C ASN A 554 -3.43 -31.64 -18.97
N LEU A 555 -2.43 -30.85 -19.37
CA LEU A 555 -1.70 -30.97 -20.63
C LEU A 555 -0.31 -31.63 -20.46
N ALA A 556 0.06 -32.08 -19.26
CA ALA A 556 1.41 -32.57 -18.98
C ALA A 556 1.84 -33.69 -19.94
N GLY A 557 0.95 -34.68 -20.18
CA GLY A 557 1.21 -35.78 -21.10
C GLY A 557 1.20 -35.40 -22.58
N SER A 558 0.46 -34.35 -22.98
CA SER A 558 0.33 -33.93 -24.38
C SER A 558 1.34 -32.85 -24.79
N LYS A 559 1.97 -32.17 -23.82
CA LYS A 559 2.95 -31.09 -24.06
C LYS A 559 4.25 -31.29 -23.25
N PRO A 560 4.96 -32.42 -23.44
CA PRO A 560 6.16 -32.73 -22.65
C PRO A 560 7.28 -31.70 -22.80
N HIS A 561 7.42 -31.06 -23.98
CA HIS A 561 8.44 -30.02 -24.19
C HIS A 561 8.16 -28.74 -23.39
N VAL A 562 6.89 -28.36 -23.25
CA VAL A 562 6.48 -27.20 -22.44
C VAL A 562 6.68 -27.51 -20.96
N LEU A 563 6.30 -28.72 -20.54
CA LEU A 563 6.51 -29.22 -19.19
C LEU A 563 8.00 -29.13 -18.80
N ALA A 564 8.89 -29.72 -19.62
CA ALA A 564 10.33 -29.71 -19.38
C ALA A 564 10.93 -28.29 -19.35
N SER A 565 10.36 -27.35 -20.11
CA SER A 565 10.77 -25.94 -20.07
C SER A 565 10.44 -25.27 -18.73
N LEU A 566 9.26 -25.54 -18.18
CA LEU A 566 8.82 -25.00 -16.89
C LEU A 566 9.57 -25.67 -15.72
N GLU A 567 9.87 -26.96 -15.82
CA GLU A 567 10.74 -27.65 -14.87
C GLU A 567 12.14 -27.04 -14.83
N ARG A 568 12.71 -26.72 -16.00
CA ARG A 568 13.99 -26.00 -16.08
C ARG A 568 13.90 -24.61 -15.45
N ALA A 569 12.78 -23.91 -15.60
CA ALA A 569 12.57 -22.61 -14.96
C ALA A 569 12.54 -22.74 -13.42
N ILE A 570 11.85 -23.74 -12.87
CA ILE A 570 11.90 -24.07 -11.43
C ILE A 570 13.34 -24.32 -10.98
N LEU A 571 14.10 -25.15 -11.71
CA LEU A 571 15.51 -25.43 -11.39
C LEU A 571 16.35 -24.14 -11.39
N LYS A 572 16.09 -23.19 -12.29
CA LYS A 572 16.76 -21.89 -12.31
C LYS A 572 16.51 -21.10 -11.01
N HIS A 573 15.28 -21.11 -10.50
CA HIS A 573 14.96 -20.46 -9.23
C HIS A 573 15.62 -21.11 -8.02
N ARG A 574 15.80 -22.44 -8.05
CA ARG A 574 16.45 -23.20 -6.97
C ARG A 574 17.91 -22.81 -6.72
N PHE A 575 18.63 -22.28 -7.71
CA PHE A 575 20.04 -21.86 -7.50
C PHE A 575 20.22 -20.75 -6.46
N ASN A 576 19.18 -19.92 -6.26
CA ASN A 576 19.23 -18.77 -5.34
C ASN A 576 18.18 -18.90 -4.23
N ILE A 577 17.79 -20.13 -3.87
CA ILE A 577 16.88 -20.35 -2.74
C ILE A 577 17.62 -20.16 -1.42
N VAL A 578 17.00 -19.47 -0.48
CA VAL A 578 17.42 -19.41 0.92
C VAL A 578 16.61 -20.45 1.67
N ASN A 579 17.25 -21.26 2.52
CA ASN A 579 16.52 -22.27 3.31
C ASN A 579 15.41 -21.64 4.16
N PRO A 580 14.28 -22.33 4.40
CA PRO A 580 13.24 -21.84 5.29
C PRO A 580 13.82 -21.51 6.67
N ILE A 581 13.47 -20.35 7.22
CA ILE A 581 14.03 -19.86 8.50
C ILE A 581 13.11 -20.13 9.70
N ASN A 582 12.10 -20.98 9.54
CA ASN A 582 11.14 -21.34 10.59
C ASN A 582 11.87 -21.73 11.89
N GLN A 583 11.35 -21.28 13.02
CA GLN A 583 11.86 -21.52 14.37
C GLN A 583 10.81 -22.25 15.19
N LYS A 584 11.25 -22.87 16.29
CA LYS A 584 10.31 -23.36 17.30
C LYS A 584 9.64 -22.18 18.01
N LEU A 585 8.43 -22.40 18.50
CA LEU A 585 7.74 -21.45 19.36
C LEU A 585 8.55 -21.21 20.65
N ASP A 586 8.52 -19.97 21.13
CA ASP A 586 9.22 -19.53 22.33
C ASP A 586 8.22 -19.32 23.48
N ASP A 587 8.36 -20.08 24.56
CA ASP A 587 7.49 -20.00 25.74
C ASP A 587 7.49 -18.61 26.39
N LEU A 588 8.56 -17.82 26.20
CA LEU A 588 8.63 -16.43 26.68
C LEU A 588 7.66 -15.52 25.93
N ALA A 589 7.10 -15.94 24.80
CA ALA A 589 6.07 -15.18 24.10
C ALA A 589 4.70 -15.25 24.79
N ASN A 590 4.51 -16.17 25.74
CA ASN A 590 3.21 -16.44 26.35
C ASN A 590 2.55 -15.16 26.89
N PRO A 591 1.37 -14.75 26.36
CA PRO A 591 0.68 -13.54 26.79
C PRO A 591 0.34 -13.50 28.28
N LEU A 592 0.16 -14.66 28.94
CA LEU A 592 -0.07 -14.74 30.39
C LEU A 592 1.10 -14.16 31.20
N LEU A 593 2.32 -14.17 30.65
CA LEU A 593 3.50 -13.56 31.26
C LEU A 593 3.54 -12.03 31.08
N HIS A 594 2.68 -11.50 30.21
CA HIS A 594 2.74 -10.14 29.68
C HIS A 594 1.40 -9.42 29.78
N ASN A 595 0.66 -9.64 30.88
CA ASN A 595 -0.64 -9.04 31.13
C ASN A 595 -1.64 -9.32 29.99
N ASN A 596 -1.75 -10.59 29.59
CA ASN A 596 -2.62 -11.09 28.53
C ASN A 596 -2.44 -10.33 27.20
N THR A 597 -1.20 -9.93 26.89
CA THR A 597 -0.89 -9.15 25.68
C THR A 597 0.26 -9.80 24.93
N TRP A 598 0.13 -9.93 23.60
CA TRP A 598 1.28 -10.27 22.76
C TRP A 598 2.26 -9.11 22.76
N ILE A 599 3.54 -9.30 23.09
CA ILE A 599 4.55 -8.21 23.14
C ILE A 599 5.85 -8.60 22.45
N SER A 600 6.75 -7.65 22.19
CA SER A 600 8.11 -7.95 21.70
C SER A 600 8.99 -8.55 22.82
N TRP A 601 8.77 -9.81 23.15
CA TRP A 601 9.39 -10.49 24.30
C TRP A 601 10.92 -10.63 24.18
N GLY A 602 11.46 -10.72 22.97
CA GLY A 602 12.89 -10.87 22.71
C GLY A 602 13.75 -9.66 23.10
N ASP A 603 13.13 -8.52 23.41
CA ASP A 603 13.84 -7.36 23.98
C ASP A 603 13.92 -7.42 25.52
N ILE A 604 13.03 -8.18 26.17
CA ILE A 604 12.99 -8.33 27.64
C ILE A 604 14.09 -9.28 28.11
N GLU A 605 14.37 -10.35 27.35
CA GLU A 605 15.46 -11.28 27.65
C GLU A 605 16.82 -10.56 27.71
N ASN A 606 17.06 -9.62 26.80
CA ASN A 606 18.27 -8.81 26.81
C ASN A 606 18.35 -7.87 28.02
N LEU A 607 17.21 -7.34 28.49
CA LEU A 607 17.18 -6.52 29.70
C LEU A 607 17.55 -7.35 30.92
N ASN A 608 16.98 -8.55 31.07
CA ASN A 608 17.30 -9.45 32.18
C ASN A 608 18.76 -9.91 32.14
N LYS A 609 19.29 -10.29 30.96
CA LYS A 609 20.72 -10.62 30.79
C LYS A 609 21.63 -9.42 31.07
N THR A 610 21.22 -8.21 30.70
CA THR A 610 21.98 -6.98 30.99
C THR A 610 21.95 -6.67 32.48
N ILE A 611 20.81 -6.82 33.14
CA ILE A 611 20.67 -6.66 34.61
C ILE A 611 21.51 -7.72 35.33
N GLU A 612 21.50 -8.97 34.88
CA GLU A 612 22.28 -10.05 35.45
C GLU A 612 23.79 -9.85 35.25
N LEU A 613 24.21 -9.40 34.06
CA LEU A 613 25.60 -9.01 33.80
C LEU A 613 26.01 -7.81 34.66
N MET A 614 25.15 -6.78 34.80
CA MET A 614 25.41 -5.65 35.68
C MET A 614 25.54 -6.10 37.14
N ASN A 615 24.65 -6.95 37.63
CA ASN A 615 24.71 -7.53 38.97
C ASN A 615 25.98 -8.39 39.16
N HIS A 616 26.39 -9.14 38.15
CA HIS A 616 27.62 -9.93 38.19
C HIS A 616 28.88 -9.06 38.19
N LEU A 617 28.91 -8.00 37.38
CA LEU A 617 30.00 -7.01 37.37
C LEU A 617 30.05 -6.21 38.68
N GLN A 618 28.90 -5.91 39.27
CA GLN A 618 28.78 -5.22 40.56
C GLN A 618 29.26 -6.12 41.71
N ASN A 619 28.99 -7.43 41.66
CA ASN A 619 29.54 -8.40 42.60
C ASN A 619 31.06 -8.62 42.43
N LYS A 620 31.60 -8.57 41.21
CA LYS A 620 33.05 -8.67 40.94
C LYS A 620 33.85 -7.42 41.34
N ASN A 621 33.23 -6.25 41.38
CA ASN A 621 33.87 -5.00 41.79
C ASN A 621 33.79 -4.72 43.30
N SER A 622 33.47 -5.72 44.12
CA SER A 622 33.55 -5.66 45.60
C SER A 622 34.99 -5.68 46.14
N VAL A 623 35.94 -5.07 45.42
CA VAL A 623 37.25 -4.73 45.99
C VAL A 623 37.06 -3.47 46.81
N LYS A 624 37.13 -3.62 48.14
CA LYS A 624 37.18 -2.50 49.09
C LYS A 624 38.43 -1.65 48.79
N TYR A 625 38.27 -0.62 47.95
CA TYR A 625 39.29 0.41 47.85
C TYR A 625 39.37 1.15 49.19
N PRO A 626 40.56 1.31 49.79
CA PRO A 626 40.69 2.11 51.00
C PRO A 626 40.16 3.51 50.70
N GLY A 627 39.29 4.05 51.55
CA GLY A 627 38.47 5.25 51.29
C GLY A 627 39.22 6.50 50.82
N VAL A 628 40.54 6.51 50.98
CA VAL A 628 41.46 7.53 50.46
C VAL A 628 41.51 7.56 48.91
N LEU A 629 41.41 6.41 48.24
CA LEU A 629 41.46 6.33 46.77
C LEU A 629 40.15 6.82 46.12
N LEU A 630 39.01 6.48 46.73
CA LEU A 630 37.68 6.95 46.29
C LEU A 630 37.52 8.47 46.48
N ALA A 631 38.05 9.02 47.58
CA ALA A 631 38.07 10.46 47.80
C ALA A 631 38.97 11.19 46.77
N ALA A 632 40.14 10.64 46.47
CA ALA A 632 41.04 11.20 45.45
C ALA A 632 40.41 11.17 44.04
N ILE A 633 39.73 10.08 43.67
CA ILE A 633 39.01 9.97 42.40
C ILE A 633 37.83 10.95 42.34
N PHE A 634 37.06 11.10 43.43
CA PHE A 634 35.97 12.08 43.48
C PHE A 634 36.48 13.52 43.34
N ILE A 635 37.61 13.85 43.95
CA ILE A 635 38.24 15.17 43.82
C ILE A 635 38.72 15.38 42.38
N LEU A 636 39.38 14.39 41.77
CA LEU A 636 39.85 14.48 40.38
C LEU A 636 38.71 14.59 39.38
N VAL A 637 37.62 13.83 39.56
CA VAL A 637 36.42 13.91 38.71
C VAL A 637 35.72 15.25 38.91
N SER A 638 35.64 15.77 40.14
CA SER A 638 35.05 17.08 40.41
C SER A 638 35.86 18.21 39.77
N ILE A 639 37.20 18.16 39.85
CA ILE A 639 38.10 19.11 39.18
C ILE A 639 37.95 19.02 37.66
N PHE A 640 37.83 17.81 37.11
CA PHE A 640 37.61 17.61 35.67
C PHE A 640 36.27 18.18 35.21
N ILE A 641 35.19 17.91 35.94
CA ILE A 641 33.86 18.47 35.64
C ILE A 641 33.88 20.00 35.75
N LEU A 642 34.54 20.57 36.77
CA LEU A 642 34.70 22.02 36.90
C LEU A 642 35.48 22.61 35.72
N GLY A 643 36.53 21.91 35.26
CA GLY A 643 37.34 22.26 34.08
C GLY A 643 36.53 22.23 32.78
N VAL A 644 35.70 21.21 32.58
CA VAL A 644 34.80 21.11 31.42
C VAL A 644 33.74 22.21 31.43
N ILE A 645 33.15 22.52 32.59
CA ILE A 645 32.17 23.61 32.74
C ILE A 645 32.82 24.97 32.46
N THR A 646 34.04 25.22 32.96
CA THR A 646 34.76 26.47 32.68
C THR A 646 35.19 26.58 31.21
N LEU A 647 35.60 25.49 30.57
CA LEU A 647 35.86 25.44 29.12
C LEU A 647 34.59 25.70 28.30
N PHE A 648 33.43 25.16 28.70
CA PHE A 648 32.14 25.41 28.06
C PHE A 648 31.69 26.87 28.22
N ALA A 649 31.90 27.46 29.39
CA ALA A 649 31.59 28.87 29.66
C ALA A 649 32.48 29.82 28.81
N LEU A 650 33.78 29.51 28.68
CA LEU A 650 34.71 30.25 27.82
C LEU A 650 34.39 30.09 26.32
N ALA A 651 33.93 28.91 25.90
CA ALA A 651 33.48 28.66 24.52
C ALA A 651 32.18 29.40 24.18
N CYS A 652 31.21 29.45 25.09
CA CYS A 652 29.97 30.24 24.92
C CYS A 652 30.23 31.76 24.93
N GLY A 653 31.19 32.25 25.72
CA GLY A 653 31.58 33.66 25.73
C GLY A 653 32.23 34.14 24.42
N LYS A 654 32.83 33.23 23.63
CA LYS A 654 33.42 33.55 22.31
C LYS A 654 32.38 33.56 21.18
N GLN A 655 31.29 32.79 21.26
CA GLN A 655 30.23 32.80 20.23
C GLN A 655 29.31 34.04 20.33
N TYR A 656 29.18 34.66 21.49
CA TYR A 656 28.38 35.88 21.66
C TYR A 656 29.06 37.16 21.12
N LYS A 657 30.38 37.11 20.83
CA LYS A 657 31.17 38.26 20.37
C LYS A 657 31.44 38.31 18.86
N ILE A 658 30.99 37.31 18.09
CA ILE A 658 31.21 37.21 16.63
C ILE A 658 29.94 37.54 15.81
N LYS A 659 28.75 37.65 16.43
CA LYS A 659 27.50 37.96 15.72
C LYS A 659 27.10 39.44 15.65
N ASN A 660 27.85 40.34 16.30
CA ASN A 660 27.62 41.79 16.26
C ASN A 660 28.80 42.54 15.61
N ARG A 661 28.93 42.41 14.29
CA ARG A 661 29.62 43.39 13.42
C ARG A 661 28.93 43.43 12.06
N ARG A 662 27.97 44.34 11.92
CA ARG A 662 27.68 45.09 10.68
C ARG A 662 26.79 46.29 11.04
N ASP A 663 27.30 47.47 10.72
CA ASP A 663 26.77 48.80 10.96
C ASP A 663 25.52 49.15 10.11
N PRO A 664 24.77 50.24 10.43
CA PRO A 664 23.36 50.43 10.12
C PRO A 664 23.11 51.30 8.88
N PRO A 665 21.82 51.45 8.47
CA PRO A 665 21.38 52.82 8.17
C PRO A 665 19.96 53.18 8.66
N LYS A 666 19.92 54.34 9.34
CA LYS A 666 19.01 55.50 9.14
C LYS A 666 17.49 55.29 9.13
N ASN A 667 16.88 55.77 10.22
CA ASN A 667 15.63 56.55 10.32
C ASN A 667 14.78 56.74 9.05
N LYS A 668 13.48 56.38 9.15
CA LYS A 668 12.38 57.35 9.04
C LYS A 668 11.10 56.84 9.73
N ARG A 669 10.48 57.78 10.45
CA ARG A 669 9.26 57.70 11.24
C ARG A 669 8.05 57.30 10.40
N ASN A 670 7.11 56.55 10.99
CA ASN A 670 5.79 57.11 11.33
C ASN A 670 5.03 56.22 12.32
N LEU A 671 4.63 56.87 13.41
CA LEU A 671 3.70 56.44 14.45
C LEU A 671 2.30 56.27 13.83
N ILE A 672 1.61 55.16 14.13
CA ILE A 672 0.17 55.19 14.43
C ILE A 672 -0.06 54.33 15.67
N ILE A 673 -0.56 54.99 16.71
CA ILE A 673 -1.04 54.43 17.97
C ILE A 673 -2.49 54.02 17.77
N VAL A 674 -2.87 52.80 18.14
CA VAL A 674 -4.19 52.52 18.74
C VAL A 674 -4.03 51.51 19.87
N LYS A 675 -4.52 51.91 21.04
CA LYS A 675 -4.59 51.20 22.32
C LYS A 675 -5.75 50.19 22.39
N ASN A 676 -5.61 49.28 23.36
CA ASN A 676 -6.60 48.56 24.19
C ASN A 676 -6.60 47.03 23.98
N VAL A 677 -6.16 46.20 24.95
CA VAL A 677 -6.53 45.94 26.37
C VAL A 677 -7.48 44.73 26.47
N ASN A 678 -6.97 43.69 27.17
CA ASN A 678 -7.60 42.65 28.03
C ASN A 678 -8.85 41.90 27.50
N GLU A 679 -8.99 40.58 27.63
CA GLU A 679 -9.13 39.87 28.91
C GLU A 679 -8.81 38.37 28.83
N ILE A 680 -8.30 37.87 29.96
CA ILE A 680 -8.10 36.48 30.34
C ILE A 680 -9.33 36.03 31.13
N LYS A 681 -9.90 34.85 30.83
CA LYS A 681 -10.79 34.13 31.77
C LYS A 681 -10.28 32.72 32.03
N ARG A 682 -9.88 32.50 33.28
CA ARG A 682 -9.74 31.20 33.95
C ARG A 682 -11.14 30.69 34.30
N TYR A 683 -11.33 29.36 34.33
CA TYR A 683 -12.30 28.73 35.21
C TYR A 683 -11.65 27.54 35.91
N SER A 684 -11.86 27.50 37.22
CA SER A 684 -11.37 26.55 38.21
C SER A 684 -12.49 25.65 38.71
N ILE A 685 -12.06 24.50 39.20
CA ILE A 685 -12.69 23.42 39.95
C ILE A 685 -13.65 23.91 41.07
N SER A 686 -14.73 23.15 41.31
CA SER A 686 -15.34 23.02 42.64
C SER A 686 -15.94 21.62 42.82
N ASP A 687 -15.46 20.93 43.86
CA ASP A 687 -16.09 19.79 44.51
C ASP A 687 -17.40 20.20 45.21
N ASN A 688 -18.31 19.25 45.39
CA ASN A 688 -19.05 19.09 46.64
C ASN A 688 -19.71 17.69 46.71
N GLU A 689 -19.42 17.02 47.82
CA GLU A 689 -20.17 15.90 48.40
C GLU A 689 -21.58 16.36 48.80
N ASP A 690 -22.58 15.47 48.71
CA ASP A 690 -23.21 14.93 49.93
C ASP A 690 -24.26 13.83 49.68
N GLN A 691 -24.38 13.02 50.74
CA GLN A 691 -25.11 11.78 50.99
C GLN A 691 -26.64 11.81 50.76
N ASN A 692 -27.27 10.68 50.37
CA ASN A 692 -27.93 9.72 51.29
C ASN A 692 -28.95 8.75 50.60
N ASN A 693 -28.83 7.49 51.04
CA ASN A 693 -29.86 6.47 51.32
C ASN A 693 -30.80 5.83 50.26
N SER A 694 -30.58 4.51 50.12
CA SER A 694 -31.51 3.37 50.25
C SER A 694 -32.77 3.30 49.39
N THR A 695 -32.90 2.28 48.54
CA THR A 695 -33.68 1.05 48.83
C THR A 695 -33.71 0.09 47.63
N THR A 696 -33.45 -1.18 47.93
CA THR A 696 -33.90 -2.44 47.31
C THR A 696 -34.99 -2.37 46.23
N LYS A 697 -34.78 -3.09 45.11
CA LYS A 697 -35.56 -4.29 44.73
C LYS A 697 -35.03 -4.99 43.47
N ASP A 698 -34.98 -6.32 43.57
CA ASP A 698 -34.81 -7.31 42.52
C ASP A 698 -35.69 -7.06 41.29
N PHE A 699 -35.21 -7.45 40.10
CA PHE A 699 -36.04 -8.21 39.15
C PHE A 699 -35.18 -9.08 38.23
N THR A 700 -35.53 -10.36 38.24
CA THR A 700 -34.99 -11.51 37.52
C THR A 700 -35.27 -11.52 36.01
N MET A 701 -34.39 -12.24 35.31
CA MET A 701 -34.55 -12.96 34.04
C MET A 701 -35.95 -13.01 33.40
N LYS A 702 -35.99 -12.64 32.13
CA LYS A 702 -36.46 -13.52 31.04
C LYS A 702 -35.75 -13.19 29.75
#